data_AF-A0A5C6D5M4-F1
#
_entry.id   AF-A0A5C6D5M4-F1
#
_cell.length_a   1.000
_cell.length_b   1.000
_cell.length_c   1.000
_cell.angle_alpha   90.00
_cell.angle_beta   90.00
_cell.angle_gamma   90.00
#
_symmetry.space_group_name_H-M   'P 1'
#
loop_
_entity.id
_entity.type
_entity.pdbx_description
1 polymer ?
#
loop_
_entity_poly.entity_id
_entity_poly.type
_entity_poly.pdbx_seq_one_letter_code
_entity_poly.pdbx_strand_id
1 'polypeptide(L)'
;MPQYSRNRVNLHTEATQTRIRQTLQQLRTELLAERTSDGHWTGQLSASALSTATAVSALSAVLLNNTDVRRDCSRIREVVTTGVAYLAAQQNADGGFGDTDRSYSNIATSYLARAAFELAARAMDSSEAIGCEERLSKLETYIQSNGQIDGLRRRYGTDKTFVVPILTNLAIAGLVQWKDVPALPFEAAVFPQSMYRLLRMPVVSYAIPALVAIGQARHFHGPRAFVPLRMIRSLSVSRTMQVLRRMQPDSGGYLEATPLTAFVLMSLAATDRGASVVARECERFLIDSMNADGSWPIDTNLATWVTSLAIHALAKDPEDDRSWCNESLVDWLLSCQHQSRHPFTAADPGGWGWTDLSGAVPDADDTPAAILALRSLRTCVDRQRQQAIEGAIDQARQWLIQLQNRDGGWPTFCRGWGKLPFDRSSTDLTAHALRAVGRDGLSEQAVAKAERFLARSMQDGGSWLPLWFGNQDNAGDENPVYGTAKVLLACAAGFLDESARLQGCHYLIGCQNDDGGWGGGPSRIDRRQTGMQGGKQGESEELRTASSVEETAVAVEALSAVWNATQVAGTKEFETSPLGGGKNASQAAIISGVDFLLRSVQDRHHEAAWPIGFYFAKLWYYEKLYPLIFTLAALGETLREEGRT
;
A
#
# COMPACT_ATOMS: atom_id res chain seq x y z
N MET A 1 -41.67 -16.43 16.79
CA MET A 1 -42.50 -15.36 16.18
C MET A 1 -42.24 -14.09 16.96
N PRO A 2 -41.98 -12.93 16.33
CA PRO A 2 -42.53 -12.51 15.04
C PRO A 2 -41.65 -12.89 13.84
N GLN A 3 -42.31 -13.32 12.77
CA GLN A 3 -41.74 -13.61 11.47
C GLN A 3 -41.48 -12.30 10.73
N TYR A 4 -40.23 -11.85 10.69
CA TYR A 4 -39.79 -10.96 9.61
C TYR A 4 -39.60 -11.83 8.37
N SER A 5 -40.54 -11.72 7.43
CA SER A 5 -40.38 -12.23 6.08
C SER A 5 -39.19 -11.48 5.43
N ARG A 6 -38.00 -12.07 5.49
CA ARG A 6 -36.85 -11.65 4.67
C ARG A 6 -37.24 -11.86 3.21
N ASN A 7 -37.59 -10.78 2.51
CA ASN A 7 -37.65 -10.76 1.06
C ASN A 7 -36.28 -11.22 0.56
N ARG A 8 -36.21 -12.46 0.06
CA ARG A 8 -35.00 -12.98 -0.59
C ARG A 8 -34.82 -12.19 -1.88
N VAL A 9 -33.88 -11.26 -1.89
CA VAL A 9 -33.38 -10.67 -3.14
C VAL A 9 -32.87 -11.83 -3.99
N ASN A 10 -33.28 -11.90 -5.26
CA ASN A 10 -32.81 -12.89 -6.21
C ASN A 10 -32.04 -12.09 -7.27
N LEU A 11 -30.75 -12.41 -7.52
CA LEU A 11 -29.93 -11.72 -8.54
C LEU A 11 -30.55 -11.81 -9.93
N HIS A 12 -31.46 -12.76 -10.15
CA HIS A 12 -32.16 -12.96 -11.42
C HIS A 12 -33.51 -12.23 -11.49
N THR A 13 -33.89 -11.41 -10.49
CA THR A 13 -35.05 -10.53 -10.70
C THR A 13 -34.63 -9.36 -11.58
N GLU A 14 -35.45 -9.06 -12.58
CA GLU A 14 -35.24 -7.97 -13.52
C GLU A 14 -34.99 -6.63 -12.82
N ALA A 15 -35.69 -6.39 -11.70
CA ALA A 15 -35.49 -5.20 -10.86
C ALA A 15 -34.10 -5.13 -10.20
N THR A 16 -33.56 -6.25 -9.71
CA THR A 16 -32.21 -6.28 -9.09
C THR A 16 -31.14 -6.08 -10.16
N GLN A 17 -31.24 -6.77 -11.29
CA GLN A 17 -30.30 -6.61 -12.40
C GLN A 17 -30.29 -5.17 -12.93
N THR A 18 -31.47 -4.56 -13.05
CA THR A 18 -31.61 -3.15 -13.45
C THR A 18 -30.90 -2.22 -12.46
N ARG A 19 -31.06 -2.45 -11.14
CA ARG A 19 -30.38 -1.63 -10.12
C ARG A 19 -28.86 -1.81 -10.15
N ILE A 20 -28.37 -3.03 -10.32
CA ILE A 20 -26.92 -3.31 -10.47
C ILE A 20 -26.39 -2.59 -11.72
N ARG A 21 -27.05 -2.71 -12.86
CA ARG A 21 -26.68 -2.05 -14.12
C ARG A 21 -26.63 -0.52 -14.00
N GLN A 22 -27.65 0.09 -13.41
CA GLN A 22 -27.68 1.54 -13.18
C GLN A 22 -26.52 2.00 -12.30
N THR A 23 -26.25 1.26 -11.22
CA THR A 23 -25.14 1.57 -10.30
C THR A 23 -23.79 1.39 -10.98
N LEU A 24 -23.62 0.32 -11.76
CA LEU A 24 -22.41 0.08 -12.54
C LEU A 24 -22.12 1.23 -13.52
N GLN A 25 -23.15 1.71 -14.23
CA GLN A 25 -23.02 2.82 -15.16
C GLN A 25 -22.67 4.14 -14.45
N GLN A 26 -23.23 4.38 -13.27
CA GLN A 26 -22.86 5.51 -12.42
C GLN A 26 -21.37 5.44 -12.04
N LEU A 27 -20.93 4.34 -11.43
CA LEU A 27 -19.54 4.14 -10.98
C LEU A 27 -18.56 4.24 -12.14
N ARG A 28 -18.92 3.72 -13.31
CA ARG A 28 -18.12 3.85 -14.52
C ARG A 28 -17.94 5.31 -14.94
N THR A 29 -19.02 6.09 -14.90
CA THR A 29 -18.98 7.52 -15.25
C THR A 29 -18.09 8.28 -14.26
N GLU A 30 -18.24 8.01 -12.97
CA GLU A 30 -17.42 8.57 -11.90
C GLU A 30 -15.94 8.20 -12.09
N LEU A 31 -15.63 6.92 -12.36
CA LEU A 31 -14.26 6.47 -12.57
C LEU A 31 -13.63 7.12 -13.79
N LEU A 32 -14.36 7.23 -14.91
CA LEU A 32 -13.85 7.89 -16.11
C LEU A 32 -13.62 9.40 -15.91
N ALA A 33 -14.38 10.04 -15.02
CA ALA A 33 -14.19 11.45 -14.67
C ALA A 33 -12.90 11.69 -13.85
N GLU A 34 -12.36 10.66 -13.20
CA GLU A 34 -11.09 10.72 -12.44
C GLU A 34 -9.85 10.52 -13.34
N ARG A 35 -10.00 10.38 -14.67
CA ARG A 35 -8.85 10.30 -15.60
C ARG A 35 -8.12 11.64 -15.68
N THR A 36 -6.80 11.56 -15.82
CA THR A 36 -5.97 12.71 -16.18
C THR A 36 -6.16 13.10 -17.64
N SER A 37 -5.62 14.26 -18.04
CA SER A 37 -5.57 14.68 -19.45
C SER A 37 -4.81 13.69 -20.34
N ASP A 38 -3.89 12.91 -19.76
CA ASP A 38 -3.10 11.90 -20.45
C ASP A 38 -3.81 10.55 -20.52
N GLY A 39 -5.04 10.48 -19.99
CA GLY A 39 -5.92 9.33 -20.11
C GLY A 39 -5.62 8.17 -19.17
N HIS A 40 -4.75 8.32 -18.17
CA HIS A 40 -4.55 7.30 -17.12
C HIS A 40 -5.16 7.80 -15.79
N TRP A 41 -5.07 6.98 -14.74
CA TRP A 41 -5.49 7.33 -13.40
C TRP A 41 -4.26 7.44 -12.50
N THR A 42 -4.09 8.59 -11.85
CA THR A 42 -3.01 8.78 -10.87
C THR A 42 -3.39 8.28 -9.47
N GLY A 43 -4.70 8.36 -9.15
CA GLY A 43 -5.21 8.12 -7.81
C GLY A 43 -4.80 9.22 -6.83
N GLN A 44 -5.12 9.02 -5.56
CA GLN A 44 -4.68 9.90 -4.48
C GLN A 44 -4.50 9.10 -3.19
N LEU A 45 -3.26 9.08 -2.69
CA LEU A 45 -2.94 8.51 -1.39
C LEU A 45 -3.38 9.43 -0.25
N SER A 46 -3.78 8.82 0.85
CA SER A 46 -4.18 9.49 2.08
C SER A 46 -3.15 10.49 2.60
N ALA A 47 -3.63 11.62 3.11
CA ALA A 47 -2.83 12.52 3.92
C ALA A 47 -2.28 11.78 5.14
N SER A 48 -0.98 11.96 5.45
CA SER A 48 -0.29 11.15 6.46
C SER A 48 0.39 12.03 7.51
N ALA A 49 -0.03 11.89 8.77
CA ALA A 49 0.65 12.57 9.89
C ALA A 49 2.07 12.01 10.09
N LEU A 50 2.28 10.71 9.83
CA LEU A 50 3.62 10.09 9.83
C LEU A 50 4.54 10.78 8.82
N SER A 51 4.10 10.86 7.56
CA SER A 51 4.91 11.39 6.47
C SER A 51 5.16 12.88 6.65
N THR A 52 4.11 13.63 7.01
CA THR A 52 4.21 15.06 7.31
C THR A 52 5.19 15.34 8.45
N ALA A 53 5.14 14.56 9.54
CA ALA A 53 6.08 14.70 10.64
C ALA A 53 7.53 14.47 10.20
N THR A 54 7.79 13.46 9.37
CA THR A 54 9.15 13.23 8.85
C THR A 54 9.62 14.36 7.94
N ALA A 55 8.78 14.86 7.04
CA ALA A 55 9.10 15.98 6.14
C ALA A 55 9.40 17.26 6.92
N VAL A 56 8.53 17.62 7.88
CA VAL A 56 8.73 18.75 8.79
C VAL A 56 10.04 18.63 9.56
N SER A 57 10.33 17.46 10.15
CA SER A 57 11.61 17.20 10.81
C SER A 57 12.81 17.44 9.89
N ALA A 58 12.74 16.96 8.64
CA ALA A 58 13.84 17.05 7.70
C ALA A 58 14.12 18.48 7.24
N LEU A 59 13.06 19.20 6.85
CA LEU A 59 13.16 20.59 6.43
C LEU A 59 13.57 21.51 7.59
N SER A 60 13.09 21.24 8.81
CA SER A 60 13.54 21.95 10.01
C SER A 60 15.01 21.67 10.33
N ALA A 61 15.48 20.43 10.15
CA ALA A 61 16.90 20.12 10.30
C ALA A 61 17.77 20.86 9.26
N VAL A 62 17.28 21.07 8.03
CA VAL A 62 17.96 21.91 7.04
C VAL A 62 18.06 23.35 7.51
N LEU A 63 16.98 23.93 8.04
CA LEU A 63 16.99 25.30 8.57
C LEU A 63 17.99 25.47 9.73
N LEU A 64 18.00 24.52 10.66
CA LEU A 64 18.87 24.54 11.85
C LEU A 64 20.35 24.42 11.53
N ASN A 65 20.69 23.66 10.48
CA ASN A 65 22.07 23.41 10.07
C ASN A 65 22.45 24.18 8.80
N ASN A 66 21.70 25.24 8.46
CA ASN A 66 22.03 26.08 7.32
C ASN A 66 23.27 26.94 7.65
N THR A 67 24.40 26.59 7.03
CA THR A 67 25.66 27.33 7.16
C THR A 67 25.80 28.44 6.11
N ASP A 68 24.94 28.47 5.09
CA ASP A 68 24.95 29.49 4.05
C ASP A 68 23.91 30.58 4.34
N VAL A 69 24.39 31.69 4.91
CA VAL A 69 23.58 32.86 5.28
C VAL A 69 22.92 33.52 4.06
N ARG A 70 23.43 33.28 2.84
CA ARG A 70 22.86 33.86 1.60
C ARG A 70 21.76 32.99 0.99
N ARG A 71 21.60 31.75 1.46
CA ARG A 71 20.56 30.85 0.97
C ARG A 71 19.20 31.37 1.38
N ASP A 72 18.34 31.64 0.40
CA ASP A 72 16.93 31.90 0.68
C ASP A 72 16.25 30.61 1.18
N CYS A 73 15.71 30.68 2.38
CA CYS A 73 14.98 29.60 3.02
C CYS A 73 13.50 29.97 3.26
N SER A 74 13.00 31.04 2.63
CA SER A 74 11.61 31.49 2.72
C SER A 74 10.62 30.37 2.41
N ARG A 75 10.84 29.67 1.29
CA ARG A 75 10.00 28.54 0.86
C ARG A 75 10.05 27.38 1.86
N ILE A 76 11.22 27.04 2.39
CA ILE A 76 11.37 25.98 3.41
C ILE A 76 10.58 26.35 4.66
N ARG A 77 10.68 27.60 5.12
CA ARG A 77 9.94 28.09 6.29
C ARG A 77 8.44 28.01 6.07
N GLU A 78 7.94 28.47 4.92
CA GLU A 78 6.52 28.37 4.55
C GLU A 78 6.02 26.92 4.59
N VAL A 79 6.74 26.01 3.94
CA VAL A 79 6.42 24.57 3.87
C VAL A 79 6.41 23.94 5.27
N VAL A 80 7.40 24.28 6.12
CA VAL A 80 7.44 23.83 7.53
C VAL A 80 6.25 24.37 8.31
N THR A 81 5.91 25.66 8.17
CA THR A 81 4.76 26.27 8.86
C THR A 81 3.45 25.58 8.48
N THR A 82 3.21 25.35 7.19
CA THR A 82 1.98 24.68 6.72
C THR A 82 1.92 23.22 7.20
N GLY A 83 3.03 22.48 7.12
CA GLY A 83 3.09 21.10 7.62
C GLY A 83 2.88 20.98 9.13
N VAL A 84 3.40 21.93 9.92
CA VAL A 84 3.15 21.98 11.37
C VAL A 84 1.70 22.32 11.67
N ALA A 85 1.08 23.22 10.90
CA ALA A 85 -0.34 23.53 11.04
C ALA A 85 -1.22 22.30 10.75
N TYR A 86 -0.89 21.53 9.71
CA TYR A 86 -1.53 20.24 9.43
C TYR A 86 -1.38 19.28 10.63
N LEU A 87 -0.16 19.03 11.11
CA LEU A 87 0.07 18.14 12.26
C LEU A 87 -0.70 18.60 13.50
N ALA A 88 -0.77 19.90 13.77
CA ALA A 88 -1.53 20.42 14.90
C ALA A 88 -3.03 20.10 14.83
N ALA A 89 -3.58 19.94 13.61
CA ALA A 89 -4.97 19.58 13.37
C ALA A 89 -5.23 18.06 13.39
N GLN A 90 -4.19 17.22 13.26
CA GLN A 90 -4.32 15.76 13.18
C GLN A 90 -4.14 15.03 14.51
N GLN A 91 -3.96 15.74 15.63
CA GLN A 91 -3.81 15.08 16.92
C GLN A 91 -5.12 14.42 17.35
N ASN A 92 -5.03 13.14 17.68
CA ASN A 92 -6.16 12.33 18.10
C ASN A 92 -6.65 12.70 19.50
N ALA A 93 -7.90 12.37 19.82
CA ALA A 93 -8.52 12.70 21.12
C ALA A 93 -7.77 12.11 22.33
N ASP A 94 -7.10 10.97 22.14
CA ASP A 94 -6.23 10.31 23.13
C ASP A 94 -4.84 10.97 23.27
N GLY A 95 -4.57 12.02 22.50
CA GLY A 95 -3.30 12.75 22.47
C GLY A 95 -2.28 12.19 21.47
N GLY A 96 -2.49 11.00 20.91
CA GLY A 96 -1.56 10.39 19.97
C GLY A 96 -1.75 10.84 18.52
N PHE A 97 -1.04 10.18 17.61
CA PHE A 97 -1.18 10.35 16.16
C PHE A 97 -1.26 9.00 15.46
N GLY A 98 -2.17 8.89 14.48
CA GLY A 98 -2.23 7.76 13.56
C GLY A 98 -1.39 8.00 12.30
N ASP A 99 -1.22 6.96 11.48
CA ASP A 99 -0.43 7.07 10.24
C ASP A 99 -1.13 7.93 9.18
N THR A 100 -2.47 7.89 9.15
CA THR A 100 -3.36 8.73 8.33
C THR A 100 -4.31 9.54 9.20
N ASP A 101 -5.07 10.46 8.59
CA ASP A 101 -6.21 11.18 9.21
C ASP A 101 -7.33 10.23 9.72
N ARG A 102 -7.34 8.97 9.29
CA ARG A 102 -8.35 7.95 9.65
C ARG A 102 -7.79 6.80 10.47
N SER A 103 -6.55 6.91 10.94
CA SER A 103 -5.87 5.85 11.67
C SER A 103 -5.92 6.04 13.18
N TYR A 104 -6.03 4.94 13.92
CA TYR A 104 -5.80 4.95 15.36
C TYR A 104 -4.40 5.44 15.71
N SER A 105 -4.29 6.06 16.88
CA SER A 105 -3.00 6.50 17.40
C SER A 105 -2.04 5.33 17.54
N ASN A 106 -0.79 5.54 17.16
CA ASN A 106 0.27 4.58 17.44
C ASN A 106 1.55 5.28 17.92
N ILE A 107 2.34 4.54 18.71
CA ILE A 107 3.54 5.07 19.36
C ILE A 107 4.60 5.59 18.37
N ALA A 108 4.68 5.02 17.17
CA ALA A 108 5.69 5.38 16.18
C ALA A 108 5.43 6.77 15.61
N THR A 109 4.21 7.01 15.15
CA THR A 109 3.81 8.29 14.56
C THR A 109 3.72 9.39 15.61
N SER A 110 3.30 9.07 16.83
CA SER A 110 3.36 9.99 17.98
C SER A 110 4.79 10.49 18.27
N TYR A 111 5.80 9.60 18.23
CA TYR A 111 7.19 10.02 18.40
C TYR A 111 7.71 10.90 17.24
N LEU A 112 7.33 10.56 16.01
CA LEU A 112 7.71 11.36 14.84
C LEU A 112 7.10 12.77 14.92
N ALA A 113 5.82 12.89 15.28
CA ALA A 113 5.16 14.17 15.50
C ALA A 113 5.83 14.97 16.64
N ARG A 114 6.19 14.32 17.75
CA ARG A 114 6.91 14.96 18.86
C ARG A 114 8.26 15.54 18.43
N ALA A 115 9.01 14.81 17.60
CA ALA A 115 10.29 15.26 17.04
C ALA A 115 10.11 16.41 16.04
N ALA A 116 9.06 16.34 15.21
CA ALA A 116 8.74 17.36 14.23
C ALA A 116 8.43 18.71 14.91
N PHE A 117 7.57 18.71 15.93
CA PHE A 117 7.27 19.92 16.72
C PHE A 117 8.53 20.50 17.38
N GLU A 118 9.40 19.66 17.95
CA GLU A 118 10.66 20.11 18.57
C GLU A 118 11.60 20.79 17.58
N LEU A 119 11.82 20.16 16.42
CA LEU A 119 12.72 20.68 15.40
C LEU A 119 12.18 21.95 14.77
N ALA A 120 10.87 21.99 14.49
CA ALA A 120 10.19 23.15 13.96
C ALA A 120 10.26 24.36 14.90
N ALA A 121 10.00 24.14 16.20
CA ALA A 121 10.11 25.17 17.24
C ALA A 121 11.49 25.84 17.24
N ARG A 122 12.54 24.99 17.27
CA ARG A 122 13.94 25.45 17.28
C ARG A 122 14.32 26.16 15.97
N ALA A 123 13.79 25.71 14.83
CA ALA A 123 14.11 26.27 13.52
C ALA A 123 13.46 27.65 13.27
N MET A 124 12.30 27.89 13.88
CA MET A 124 11.51 29.11 13.68
C MET A 124 11.69 30.16 14.79
N ASP A 125 12.37 29.82 15.89
CA ASP A 125 12.51 30.69 17.08
C ASP A 125 11.16 31.23 17.59
N SER A 126 10.11 30.42 17.46
CA SER A 126 8.73 30.79 17.77
C SER A 126 8.03 29.68 18.54
N SER A 127 7.55 30.02 19.74
CA SER A 127 6.68 29.15 20.53
C SER A 127 5.26 29.06 19.96
N GLU A 128 4.82 30.07 19.19
CA GLU A 128 3.51 30.08 18.52
C GLU A 128 3.46 29.13 17.32
N ALA A 129 4.61 28.82 16.72
CA ALA A 129 4.72 27.79 15.70
C ALA A 129 4.63 26.36 16.29
N ILE A 130 4.60 26.23 17.62
CA ILE A 130 4.48 24.95 18.32
C ILE A 130 2.99 24.64 18.47
N GLY A 131 2.61 23.36 18.35
CA GLY A 131 1.33 22.92 18.86
C GLY A 131 1.18 23.36 20.32
N CYS A 132 0.11 24.09 20.67
CA CYS A 132 -0.19 24.60 22.03
C CYS A 132 0.36 23.70 23.16
N GLU A 133 0.91 24.26 24.25
CA GLU A 133 1.48 23.50 25.38
C GLU A 133 0.60 22.32 25.82
N GLU A 134 -0.72 22.51 25.78
CA GLU A 134 -1.71 21.47 26.05
C GLU A 134 -1.61 20.26 25.10
N ARG A 135 -1.44 20.48 23.79
CA ARG A 135 -1.28 19.42 22.77
C ARG A 135 -0.02 18.61 23.02
N LEU A 136 1.10 19.28 23.29
CA LEU A 136 2.35 18.60 23.61
C LEU A 136 2.23 17.79 24.90
N SER A 137 1.55 18.31 25.92
CA SER A 137 1.29 17.60 27.17
C SER A 137 0.45 16.33 26.94
N LYS A 138 -0.61 16.41 26.12
CA LYS A 138 -1.42 15.26 25.72
C LYS A 138 -0.60 14.21 24.94
N LEU A 139 0.24 14.67 24.01
CA LEU A 139 1.11 13.78 23.23
C LEU A 139 2.10 13.04 24.12
N GLU A 140 2.74 13.75 25.05
CA GLU A 140 3.67 13.17 26.01
C GLU A 140 2.95 12.15 26.91
N THR A 141 1.75 12.47 27.38
CA THR A 141 0.91 11.55 28.18
C THR A 141 0.60 10.27 27.40
N TYR A 142 0.24 10.38 26.11
CA TYR A 142 0.02 9.23 25.24
C TYR A 142 1.28 8.37 25.06
N ILE A 143 2.44 8.99 24.84
CA ILE A 143 3.71 8.29 24.68
C ILE A 143 4.07 7.52 25.96
N GLN A 144 3.86 8.14 27.12
CA GLN A 144 4.11 7.54 28.42
C GLN A 144 3.19 6.34 28.69
N SER A 145 1.88 6.49 28.45
CA SER A 145 0.90 5.42 28.68
C SER A 145 1.12 4.20 27.78
N ASN A 146 1.71 4.39 26.59
CA ASN A 146 2.00 3.33 25.64
C ASN A 146 3.40 2.68 25.83
N GLY A 147 4.08 2.96 26.94
CA GLY A 147 5.33 2.29 27.32
C GLY A 147 6.58 2.86 26.66
N GLN A 148 6.53 4.10 26.16
CA GLN A 148 7.68 4.85 25.66
C GLN A 148 8.51 4.06 24.62
N ILE A 149 9.84 4.03 24.78
CA ILE A 149 10.78 3.37 23.84
C ILE A 149 10.56 1.85 23.83
N ASP A 150 10.17 1.25 24.95
CA ASP A 150 9.87 -0.17 25.01
C ASP A 150 8.56 -0.49 24.28
N GLY A 151 7.58 0.41 24.33
CA GLY A 151 6.39 0.38 23.48
C GLY A 151 6.74 0.37 21.99
N LEU A 152 7.63 1.27 21.57
CA LEU A 152 8.13 1.33 20.19
C LEU A 152 8.82 0.04 19.76
N ARG A 153 9.68 -0.53 20.62
CA ARG A 153 10.35 -1.82 20.38
C ARG A 153 9.36 -2.98 20.31
N ARG A 154 8.33 -3.00 21.16
CA ARG A 154 7.28 -4.04 21.11
C ARG A 154 6.51 -4.00 19.80
N ARG A 155 6.16 -2.82 19.27
CA ARG A 155 5.41 -2.69 18.01
C ARG A 155 6.13 -3.29 16.80
N TYR A 156 7.44 -3.06 16.69
CA TYR A 156 8.23 -3.54 15.53
C TYR A 156 9.05 -4.81 15.82
N GLY A 157 9.02 -5.30 17.06
CA GLY A 157 9.73 -6.51 17.47
C GLY A 157 11.24 -6.41 17.25
N THR A 158 11.80 -7.41 16.55
CA THR A 158 13.22 -7.47 16.22
C THR A 158 13.59 -6.68 14.96
N ASP A 159 12.58 -6.15 14.25
CA ASP A 159 12.81 -5.38 13.03
C ASP A 159 13.33 -3.97 13.35
N LYS A 160 14.59 -3.74 13.01
CA LYS A 160 15.27 -2.47 13.21
C LYS A 160 14.95 -1.44 12.11
N THR A 161 14.24 -1.84 11.06
CA THR A 161 13.95 -1.01 9.88
C THR A 161 13.17 0.25 10.25
N PHE A 162 12.28 0.21 11.23
CA PHE A 162 11.50 1.36 11.67
C PHE A 162 12.03 2.01 12.95
N VAL A 163 12.49 1.20 13.91
CA VAL A 163 12.93 1.70 15.23
C VAL A 163 14.14 2.63 15.10
N VAL A 164 15.13 2.28 14.27
CA VAL A 164 16.37 3.07 14.16
C VAL A 164 16.15 4.43 13.50
N PRO A 165 15.40 4.57 12.39
CA PRO A 165 15.04 5.88 11.85
C PRO A 165 14.28 6.77 12.84
N ILE A 166 13.30 6.24 13.57
CA ILE A 166 12.53 7.01 14.56
C ILE A 166 13.44 7.52 15.69
N LEU A 167 14.29 6.64 16.26
CA LEU A 167 15.27 7.04 17.28
C LEU A 167 16.28 8.05 16.75
N THR A 168 16.64 7.97 15.46
CA THR A 168 17.55 8.94 14.83
C THR A 168 16.89 10.31 14.71
N ASN A 169 15.62 10.38 14.28
CA ASN A 169 14.86 11.64 14.26
C ASN A 169 14.75 12.25 15.66
N LEU A 170 14.42 11.45 16.67
CA LEU A 170 14.41 11.89 18.07
C LEU A 170 15.77 12.38 18.55
N ALA A 171 16.88 11.74 18.13
CA ALA A 171 18.23 12.16 18.50
C ALA A 171 18.64 13.48 17.81
N ILE A 172 18.23 13.68 16.55
CA ILE A 172 18.40 14.96 15.83
C ILE A 172 17.59 16.07 16.53
N ALA A 173 16.38 15.76 17.00
CA ALA A 173 15.56 16.65 17.81
C ALA A 173 16.15 16.94 19.21
N GLY A 174 17.08 16.12 19.70
CA GLY A 174 17.66 16.24 21.04
C GLY A 174 16.83 15.59 22.15
N LEU A 175 15.81 14.80 21.78
CA LEU A 175 14.89 14.15 22.72
C LEU A 175 15.41 12.81 23.26
N VAL A 176 16.36 12.19 22.55
CA VAL A 176 17.10 11.00 23.01
C VAL A 176 18.58 11.18 22.75
N GLN A 177 19.44 10.44 23.45
CA GLN A 177 20.88 10.53 23.24
C GLN A 177 21.31 9.64 22.07
N TRP A 178 22.29 10.09 21.27
CA TRP A 178 22.83 9.29 20.17
C TRP A 178 23.39 7.92 20.60
N LYS A 179 23.75 7.74 21.88
CA LYS A 179 24.17 6.43 22.41
C LYS A 179 23.05 5.38 22.38
N ASP A 180 21.80 5.83 22.46
CA ASP A 180 20.60 4.98 22.51
C ASP A 180 20.14 4.56 21.11
N VAL A 181 20.60 5.26 20.07
CA VAL A 181 20.37 4.91 18.66
C VAL A 181 21.27 3.72 18.28
N PRO A 182 20.71 2.58 17.84
CA PRO A 182 21.51 1.45 17.38
C PRO A 182 22.38 1.81 16.16
N ALA A 183 23.64 1.35 16.14
CA ALA A 183 24.52 1.56 14.99
C ALA A 183 24.09 0.68 13.80
N LEU A 184 24.07 1.28 12.59
CA LEU A 184 23.84 0.58 11.33
C LEU A 184 25.16 0.40 10.57
N PRO A 185 25.37 -0.74 9.88
CA PRO A 185 26.60 -1.03 9.15
C PRO A 185 26.62 -0.35 7.78
N PHE A 186 26.68 0.99 7.74
CA PHE A 186 26.63 1.74 6.48
C PHE A 186 27.78 1.40 5.52
N GLU A 187 28.94 1.03 6.05
CA GLU A 187 30.12 0.57 5.31
C GLU A 187 29.81 -0.60 4.37
N ALA A 188 28.78 -1.40 4.70
CA ALA A 188 28.38 -2.55 3.92
C ALA A 188 27.75 -2.17 2.56
N ALA A 189 27.25 -0.93 2.41
CA ALA A 189 26.69 -0.44 1.15
C ALA A 189 27.75 -0.25 0.04
N VAL A 190 29.06 -0.37 0.34
CA VAL A 190 30.13 -0.33 -0.66
C VAL A 190 30.20 -1.64 -1.47
N PHE A 191 29.73 -2.75 -0.92
CA PHE A 191 29.79 -4.03 -1.61
C PHE A 191 28.86 -4.03 -2.84
N PRO A 192 29.21 -4.75 -3.93
CA PRO A 192 28.31 -4.94 -5.06
C PRO A 192 26.96 -5.53 -4.63
N GLN A 193 25.86 -5.08 -5.24
CA GLN A 193 24.51 -5.58 -4.95
C GLN A 193 24.38 -7.10 -5.07
N SER A 194 25.10 -7.71 -6.02
CA SER A 194 25.18 -9.16 -6.19
C SER A 194 25.70 -9.89 -4.94
N MET A 195 26.50 -9.22 -4.10
CA MET A 195 27.06 -9.76 -2.87
C MET A 195 26.19 -9.52 -1.64
N TYR A 196 25.17 -8.65 -1.70
CA TYR A 196 24.27 -8.41 -0.56
C TYR A 196 23.54 -9.69 -0.13
N ARG A 197 23.16 -10.52 -1.11
CA ARG A 197 22.56 -11.85 -0.88
C ARG A 197 23.50 -12.81 -0.14
N LEU A 198 24.81 -12.71 -0.39
CA LEU A 198 25.84 -13.56 0.24
C LEU A 198 26.14 -13.12 1.67
N LEU A 199 26.09 -11.80 1.92
CA LEU A 199 26.44 -11.20 3.21
C LEU A 199 25.31 -11.26 4.25
N ARG A 200 24.14 -11.83 3.91
CA ARG A 200 22.94 -11.92 4.78
C ARG A 200 22.64 -10.62 5.50
N MET A 201 22.81 -9.49 4.81
CA MET A 201 22.59 -8.20 5.45
C MET A 201 21.13 -8.10 5.92
N PRO A 202 20.88 -7.66 7.16
CA PRO A 202 19.53 -7.53 7.71
C PRO A 202 18.76 -6.35 7.11
N VAL A 203 19.22 -5.80 5.99
CA VAL A 203 18.67 -4.61 5.34
C VAL A 203 18.49 -4.91 3.86
N VAL A 204 17.24 -4.74 3.41
CA VAL A 204 16.85 -4.93 2.02
C VAL A 204 17.43 -3.80 1.17
N SER A 205 17.67 -4.06 -0.11
CA SER A 205 18.32 -3.14 -1.05
C SER A 205 17.67 -1.75 -1.13
N TYR A 206 16.37 -1.63 -0.87
CA TYR A 206 15.64 -0.36 -0.90
C TYR A 206 15.89 0.51 0.36
N ALA A 207 16.25 -0.09 1.49
CA ALA A 207 16.53 0.63 2.74
C ALA A 207 18.00 1.09 2.84
N ILE A 208 18.80 0.82 1.81
CA ILE A 208 20.20 1.27 1.71
C ILE A 208 20.33 2.78 1.88
N PRO A 209 19.48 3.64 1.27
CA PRO A 209 19.61 5.07 1.44
C PRO A 209 19.51 5.52 2.90
N ALA A 210 18.47 5.06 3.62
CA ALA A 210 18.32 5.28 5.04
C ALA A 210 19.48 4.69 5.85
N LEU A 211 19.88 3.43 5.59
CA LEU A 211 21.01 2.78 6.27
C LEU A 211 22.30 3.59 6.12
N VAL A 212 22.56 4.14 4.93
CA VAL A 212 23.76 4.95 4.69
C VAL A 212 23.67 6.27 5.44
N ALA A 213 22.59 7.03 5.24
CA ALA A 213 22.47 8.36 5.82
C ALA A 213 22.41 8.33 7.36
N ILE A 214 21.53 7.48 7.93
CA ILE A 214 21.37 7.29 9.37
C ILE A 214 22.61 6.66 9.99
N GLY A 215 23.17 5.62 9.36
CA GLY A 215 24.36 4.94 9.85
C GLY A 215 25.57 5.88 9.93
N GLN A 216 25.72 6.76 8.96
CA GLN A 216 26.73 7.82 9.01
C GLN A 216 26.41 8.85 10.10
N ALA A 217 25.18 9.35 10.22
CA ALA A 217 24.81 10.29 11.28
C ALA A 217 25.13 9.74 12.68
N ARG A 218 24.81 8.45 12.90
CA ARG A 218 25.14 7.75 14.14
C ARG A 218 26.65 7.57 14.36
N HIS A 219 27.44 7.46 13.30
CA HIS A 219 28.91 7.41 13.36
C HIS A 219 29.55 8.75 13.70
N PHE A 220 28.97 9.86 13.23
CA PHE A 220 29.46 11.21 13.53
C PHE A 220 29.11 11.66 14.95
N HIS A 221 27.87 11.45 15.40
CA HIS A 221 27.36 12.03 16.65
C HIS A 221 27.35 11.09 17.85
N GLY A 222 27.36 9.79 17.63
CA GLY A 222 27.26 8.84 18.73
C GLY A 222 28.62 8.30 19.22
N PRO A 223 28.58 7.36 20.18
CA PRO A 223 29.76 6.66 20.67
C PRO A 223 30.67 6.14 19.56
N ARG A 224 31.97 6.41 19.71
CA ARG A 224 33.01 5.98 18.77
C ARG A 224 33.13 4.46 18.76
N ALA A 225 33.10 3.87 17.57
CA ALA A 225 33.46 2.46 17.38
C ALA A 225 34.93 2.20 17.75
N PHE A 226 35.26 0.94 18.01
CA PHE A 226 36.65 0.51 18.20
C PHE A 226 37.51 0.86 16.97
N VAL A 227 38.80 1.12 17.19
CA VAL A 227 39.68 1.87 16.25
C VAL A 227 39.67 1.30 14.82
N PRO A 228 39.94 0.01 14.56
CA PRO A 228 39.88 -0.56 13.21
C PRO A 228 38.55 -0.32 12.48
N LEU A 229 37.42 -0.57 13.14
CA LEU A 229 36.10 -0.37 12.54
C LEU A 229 35.82 1.11 12.28
N ARG A 230 36.25 1.99 13.19
CA ARG A 230 36.13 3.44 13.01
C ARG A 230 36.88 3.92 11.77
N MET A 231 38.08 3.39 11.51
CA MET A 231 38.85 3.71 10.31
C MET A 231 38.13 3.24 9.04
N ILE A 232 37.65 1.99 9.01
CA ILE A 232 36.88 1.45 7.88
C ILE A 232 35.66 2.33 7.59
N ARG A 233 34.90 2.67 8.63
CA ARG A 233 33.71 3.54 8.51
C ARG A 233 34.06 4.91 7.96
N SER A 234 35.10 5.55 8.50
CA SER A 234 35.54 6.88 8.06
C SER A 234 36.00 6.87 6.60
N LEU A 235 36.73 5.83 6.17
CA LEU A 235 37.14 5.64 4.78
C LEU A 235 35.99 5.26 3.83
N SER A 236 34.86 4.79 4.37
CA SER A 236 33.68 4.38 3.60
C SER A 236 32.68 5.52 3.39
N VAL A 237 32.77 6.63 4.14
CA VAL A 237 31.81 7.75 4.05
C VAL A 237 31.64 8.25 2.61
N SER A 238 32.73 8.64 1.94
CA SER A 238 32.65 9.19 0.58
C SER A 238 32.14 8.18 -0.44
N ARG A 239 32.54 6.89 -0.31
CA ARG A 239 32.07 5.82 -1.21
C ARG A 239 30.59 5.54 -1.04
N THR A 240 30.10 5.52 0.19
CA THR A 240 28.68 5.29 0.48
C THR A 240 27.82 6.50 0.11
N MET A 241 28.35 7.73 0.15
CA MET A 241 27.68 8.90 -0.45
C MET A 241 27.54 8.79 -1.98
N GLN A 242 28.51 8.18 -2.68
CA GLN A 242 28.37 7.89 -4.12
C GLN A 242 27.32 6.79 -4.40
N VAL A 243 27.08 5.89 -3.44
CA VAL A 243 25.98 4.92 -3.55
C VAL A 243 24.65 5.62 -3.44
N LEU A 244 24.47 6.52 -2.46
CA LEU A 244 23.27 7.37 -2.35
C LEU A 244 22.96 8.09 -3.65
N ARG A 245 23.95 8.82 -4.19
CA ARG A 245 23.78 9.58 -5.43
C ARG A 245 23.41 8.70 -6.62
N ARG A 246 23.97 7.50 -6.74
CA ARG A 246 23.66 6.57 -7.84
C ARG A 246 22.27 5.94 -7.72
N MET A 247 21.75 5.84 -6.50
CA MET A 247 20.42 5.30 -6.23
C MET A 247 19.35 6.39 -6.28
N GLN A 248 19.69 7.66 -6.27
CA GLN A 248 18.67 8.72 -6.27
C GLN A 248 17.96 8.80 -7.64
N PRO A 249 16.62 8.66 -7.69
CA PRO A 249 15.82 8.83 -8.90
C PRO A 249 15.82 10.26 -9.42
N ASP A 250 15.27 10.45 -10.61
CA ASP A 250 15.17 11.76 -11.26
C ASP A 250 14.22 12.71 -10.52
N SER A 251 13.21 12.17 -9.82
CA SER A 251 12.34 12.93 -8.92
C SER A 251 13.10 13.57 -7.75
N GLY A 252 14.22 12.98 -7.35
CA GLY A 252 15.04 13.38 -6.20
C GLY A 252 14.70 12.66 -4.89
N GLY A 253 13.55 11.98 -4.82
CA GLY A 253 13.11 11.20 -3.66
C GLY A 253 13.47 9.72 -3.80
N TYR A 254 13.76 9.03 -2.70
CA TYR A 254 14.04 7.58 -2.76
C TYR A 254 12.73 6.78 -2.69
N LEU A 255 12.53 5.87 -3.66
CA LEU A 255 11.30 5.09 -3.82
C LEU A 255 10.04 5.95 -3.94
N GLU A 256 10.16 7.20 -4.39
CA GLU A 256 9.05 8.16 -4.39
C GLU A 256 8.37 8.35 -3.01
N ALA A 257 9.06 7.93 -1.94
CA ALA A 257 8.53 7.87 -0.58
C ALA A 257 8.99 9.06 0.26
N THR A 258 8.03 9.78 0.83
CA THR A 258 8.30 10.92 1.74
C THR A 258 9.13 10.50 2.94
N PRO A 259 8.77 9.46 3.73
CA PRO A 259 9.48 9.16 4.97
C PRO A 259 10.95 8.77 4.73
N LEU A 260 11.21 7.93 3.73
CA LEU A 260 12.57 7.48 3.41
C LEU A 260 13.46 8.66 2.98
N THR A 261 12.94 9.51 2.11
CA THR A 261 13.63 10.72 1.62
C THR A 261 13.90 11.70 2.76
N ALA A 262 12.92 11.91 3.63
CA ALA A 262 13.06 12.76 4.80
C ALA A 262 14.13 12.25 5.78
N PHE A 263 14.19 10.95 6.06
CA PHE A 263 15.24 10.39 6.93
C PHE A 263 16.65 10.57 6.34
N VAL A 264 16.80 10.49 5.03
CA VAL A 264 18.07 10.78 4.35
C VAL A 264 18.42 12.26 4.51
N LEU A 265 17.51 13.16 4.16
CA LEU A 265 17.74 14.60 4.23
C LEU A 265 18.09 15.07 5.65
N MET A 266 17.29 14.70 6.65
CA MET A 266 17.53 15.12 8.04
C MET A 266 18.87 14.63 8.58
N SER A 267 19.28 13.41 8.21
CA SER A 267 20.56 12.83 8.63
C SER A 267 21.75 13.53 7.97
N LEU A 268 21.63 13.90 6.69
CA LEU A 268 22.64 14.68 5.98
C LEU A 268 22.71 16.11 6.53
N ALA A 269 21.57 16.76 6.76
CA ALA A 269 21.51 18.09 7.35
C ALA A 269 22.15 18.12 8.75
N ALA A 270 21.80 17.19 9.62
CA ALA A 270 22.34 17.09 10.98
C ALA A 270 23.84 16.78 11.02
N THR A 271 24.47 16.40 9.91
CA THR A 271 25.92 16.16 9.81
C THR A 271 26.63 17.19 8.93
N ASP A 272 26.09 18.41 8.85
CA ASP A 272 26.61 19.55 8.09
C ASP A 272 26.75 19.29 6.58
N ARG A 273 25.91 18.39 6.04
CA ARG A 273 25.94 17.94 4.64
C ARG A 273 24.64 18.23 3.90
N GLY A 274 23.81 19.11 4.43
CA GLY A 274 22.58 19.60 3.80
C GLY A 274 22.80 20.32 2.46
N ALA A 275 24.02 20.81 2.19
CA ALA A 275 24.36 21.45 0.92
C ALA A 275 24.79 20.47 -0.20
N SER A 276 24.88 19.16 0.10
CA SER A 276 25.23 18.16 -0.91
C SER A 276 24.16 18.03 -1.99
N VAL A 277 24.56 17.60 -3.20
CA VAL A 277 23.60 17.38 -4.31
C VAL A 277 22.47 16.45 -3.87
N VAL A 278 22.79 15.35 -3.20
CA VAL A 278 21.79 14.40 -2.69
C VAL A 278 20.77 15.09 -1.78
N ALA A 279 21.25 15.89 -0.82
CA ALA A 279 20.37 16.61 0.10
C ALA A 279 19.50 17.66 -0.61
N ARG A 280 20.04 18.39 -1.60
CA ARG A 280 19.26 19.37 -2.38
C ARG A 280 18.15 18.71 -3.20
N GLU A 281 18.42 17.57 -3.81
CA GLU A 281 17.41 16.81 -4.55
C GLU A 281 16.34 16.21 -3.62
N CYS A 282 16.72 15.73 -2.43
CA CYS A 282 15.76 15.30 -1.41
C CYS A 282 14.88 16.47 -0.93
N GLU A 283 15.47 17.65 -0.73
CA GLU A 283 14.73 18.85 -0.34
C GLU A 283 13.74 19.28 -1.43
N ARG A 284 14.18 19.29 -2.70
CA ARG A 284 13.29 19.57 -3.85
C ARG A 284 12.11 18.61 -3.86
N PHE A 285 12.38 17.31 -3.79
CA PHE A 285 11.34 16.28 -3.74
C PHE A 285 10.32 16.53 -2.62
N LEU A 286 10.78 16.81 -1.39
CA LEU A 286 9.87 17.08 -0.27
C LEU A 286 9.06 18.37 -0.47
N ILE A 287 9.63 19.42 -1.05
CA ILE A 287 8.87 20.66 -1.32
C ILE A 287 7.80 20.42 -2.39
N ASP A 288 8.13 19.66 -3.44
CA ASP A 288 7.27 19.43 -4.60
C ASP A 288 6.17 18.40 -4.34
N SER A 289 6.36 17.50 -3.35
CA SER A 289 5.41 16.44 -2.98
C SER A 289 4.38 16.84 -1.92
N MET A 290 4.44 18.07 -1.40
CA MET A 290 3.47 18.55 -0.41
C MET A 290 2.10 18.74 -1.05
N ASN A 291 1.06 18.18 -0.44
CA ASN A 291 -0.32 18.42 -0.83
C ASN A 291 -0.74 19.86 -0.52
N ALA A 292 -1.79 20.32 -1.20
CA ALA A 292 -2.31 21.68 -1.01
C ALA A 292 -2.78 21.99 0.43
N ASP A 293 -3.14 20.96 1.20
CA ASP A 293 -3.56 21.06 2.60
C ASP A 293 -2.37 21.08 3.60
N GLY A 294 -1.13 21.02 3.10
CA GLY A 294 0.08 20.98 3.91
C GLY A 294 0.48 19.58 4.39
N SER A 295 -0.25 18.54 4.00
CA SER A 295 0.11 17.17 4.30
C SER A 295 1.13 16.61 3.30
N TRP A 296 1.83 15.55 3.69
CA TRP A 296 2.52 14.67 2.76
C TRP A 296 1.84 13.31 2.74
N PRO A 297 1.67 12.71 1.55
CA PRO A 297 1.36 11.30 1.44
C PRO A 297 2.61 10.45 1.73
N ILE A 298 2.39 9.14 1.97
CA ILE A 298 3.46 8.18 2.22
C ILE A 298 4.36 7.96 0.98
N ASP A 299 3.75 8.04 -0.19
CA ASP A 299 4.35 7.89 -1.52
C ASP A 299 3.72 8.94 -2.45
N THR A 300 4.36 9.24 -3.58
CA THR A 300 3.94 10.34 -4.45
C THR A 300 2.61 10.06 -5.14
N ASN A 301 2.46 8.86 -5.73
CA ASN A 301 1.21 8.38 -6.30
C ASN A 301 1.25 6.85 -6.50
N LEU A 302 0.13 6.27 -6.95
CA LEU A 302 0.02 4.85 -7.31
C LEU A 302 -0.45 4.69 -8.77
N ALA A 303 -0.01 5.55 -9.68
CA ALA A 303 -0.60 5.71 -11.00
C ALA A 303 -0.68 4.40 -11.81
N THR A 304 0.41 3.63 -11.86
CA THR A 304 0.46 2.36 -12.61
C THR A 304 -0.43 1.31 -11.97
N TRP A 305 -0.44 1.24 -10.63
CA TRP A 305 -1.31 0.34 -9.87
C TRP A 305 -2.80 0.62 -10.13
N VAL A 306 -3.25 1.85 -9.84
CA VAL A 306 -4.67 2.22 -9.93
C VAL A 306 -5.15 2.23 -11.37
N THR A 307 -4.30 2.58 -12.34
CA THR A 307 -4.64 2.46 -13.76
C THR A 307 -4.85 1.01 -14.16
N SER A 308 -3.97 0.09 -13.76
CA SER A 308 -4.12 -1.33 -14.05
C SER A 308 -5.39 -1.92 -13.45
N LEU A 309 -5.71 -1.55 -12.21
CA LEU A 309 -6.95 -1.96 -11.56
C LEU A 309 -8.20 -1.34 -12.19
N ALA A 310 -8.17 -0.06 -12.58
CA ALA A 310 -9.27 0.62 -13.26
C ALA A 310 -9.58 -0.03 -14.62
N ILE A 311 -8.55 -0.35 -15.41
CA ILE A 311 -8.68 -1.10 -16.67
C ILE A 311 -9.34 -2.46 -16.42
N HIS A 312 -8.86 -3.20 -15.40
CA HIS A 312 -9.45 -4.49 -15.03
C HIS A 312 -10.92 -4.35 -14.64
N ALA A 313 -11.26 -3.38 -13.80
CA ALA A 313 -12.63 -3.14 -13.34
C ALA A 313 -13.58 -2.75 -14.48
N LEU A 314 -13.16 -1.87 -15.39
CA LEU A 314 -13.94 -1.47 -16.55
C LEU A 314 -14.15 -2.65 -17.52
N ALA A 315 -13.11 -3.43 -17.77
CA ALA A 315 -13.15 -4.57 -18.70
C ALA A 315 -14.01 -5.75 -18.21
N LYS A 316 -14.43 -5.76 -16.93
CA LYS A 316 -15.28 -6.81 -16.37
C LYS A 316 -16.74 -6.69 -16.77
N ASP A 317 -17.20 -5.52 -17.20
CA ASP A 317 -18.57 -5.33 -17.63
C ASP A 317 -18.82 -6.02 -18.98
N PRO A 318 -19.70 -7.04 -19.05
CA PRO A 318 -19.96 -7.77 -20.29
C PRO A 318 -20.71 -6.96 -21.36
N GLU A 319 -21.29 -5.81 -21.02
CA GLU A 319 -21.93 -4.89 -21.96
C GLU A 319 -21.05 -3.67 -22.28
N ASP A 320 -19.79 -3.67 -21.83
CA ASP A 320 -18.85 -2.59 -22.08
C ASP A 320 -18.57 -2.37 -23.58
N ASP A 321 -18.89 -1.19 -24.08
CA ASP A 321 -18.55 -0.75 -25.44
C ASP A 321 -17.06 -0.42 -25.65
N ARG A 322 -16.27 -0.45 -24.58
CA ARG A 322 -14.84 -0.16 -24.51
C ARG A 322 -14.45 1.22 -25.03
N SER A 323 -15.37 2.18 -25.04
CA SER A 323 -15.16 3.57 -25.49
C SER A 323 -14.06 4.31 -24.71
N TRP A 324 -13.78 3.88 -23.48
CA TRP A 324 -12.70 4.41 -22.65
C TRP A 324 -11.31 3.96 -23.09
N CYS A 325 -11.23 2.83 -23.81
CA CYS A 325 -9.97 2.24 -24.24
C CYS A 325 -9.45 2.98 -25.48
N ASN A 326 -8.23 3.51 -25.38
CA ASN A 326 -7.59 4.23 -26.47
C ASN A 326 -6.09 3.90 -26.53
N GLU A 327 -5.47 4.24 -27.66
CA GLU A 327 -4.04 3.98 -27.90
C GLU A 327 -3.13 4.65 -26.89
N SER A 328 -3.45 5.89 -26.47
CA SER A 328 -2.66 6.65 -25.50
C SER A 328 -2.56 5.94 -24.15
N LEU A 329 -3.65 5.32 -23.68
CA LEU A 329 -3.65 4.54 -22.44
C LEU A 329 -2.77 3.30 -22.55
N VAL A 330 -2.77 2.62 -23.71
CA VAL A 330 -1.90 1.47 -23.97
C VAL A 330 -0.44 1.90 -24.01
N ASP A 331 -0.14 2.96 -24.76
CA ASP A 331 1.21 3.49 -24.92
C ASP A 331 1.78 3.97 -23.58
N TRP A 332 0.95 4.60 -22.74
CA TRP A 332 1.32 5.00 -21.38
C TRP A 332 1.66 3.79 -20.52
N LEU A 333 0.78 2.78 -20.44
CA LEU A 333 1.03 1.60 -19.60
C LEU A 333 2.26 0.81 -20.07
N LEU A 334 2.49 0.71 -21.39
CA LEU A 334 3.71 0.11 -21.95
C LEU A 334 4.96 0.93 -21.57
N SER A 335 4.87 2.26 -21.55
CA SER A 335 6.00 3.13 -21.18
C SER A 335 6.42 3.00 -19.72
N CYS A 336 5.52 2.59 -18.83
CA CYS A 336 5.82 2.32 -17.42
C CYS A 336 6.63 1.03 -17.19
N GLN A 337 6.80 0.17 -18.22
CA GLN A 337 7.57 -1.06 -18.07
C GLN A 337 9.06 -0.75 -17.90
N HIS A 338 9.70 -1.33 -16.89
CA HIS A 338 11.13 -1.15 -16.69
C HIS A 338 11.93 -1.89 -17.79
N GLN A 339 12.60 -1.11 -18.65
CA GLN A 339 13.42 -1.61 -19.77
C GLN A 339 14.91 -1.78 -19.44
N SER A 340 15.33 -1.42 -18.22
CA SER A 340 16.72 -1.54 -17.79
C SER A 340 16.81 -2.12 -16.38
N ARG A 341 18.02 -2.60 -16.03
CA ARG A 341 18.27 -3.16 -14.72
C ARG A 341 18.11 -2.10 -13.64
N HIS A 342 17.24 -2.36 -12.66
CA HIS A 342 16.81 -1.36 -11.70
C HIS A 342 17.95 -0.93 -10.74
N PRO A 343 18.22 0.38 -10.54
CA PRO A 343 19.36 0.85 -9.76
C PRO A 343 19.29 0.53 -8.25
N PHE A 344 18.10 0.41 -7.67
CA PHE A 344 17.95 0.09 -6.24
C PHE A 344 18.07 -1.41 -5.96
N THR A 345 17.37 -2.23 -6.74
CA THR A 345 17.14 -3.65 -6.43
C THR A 345 17.98 -4.58 -7.28
N ALA A 346 18.65 -4.05 -8.31
CA ALA A 346 19.32 -4.82 -9.35
C ALA A 346 18.38 -5.79 -10.09
N ALA A 347 17.06 -5.57 -10.01
CA ALA A 347 16.06 -6.37 -10.68
C ALA A 347 16.26 -6.28 -12.20
N ASP A 348 16.13 -7.42 -12.86
CA ASP A 348 16.20 -7.49 -14.32
C ASP A 348 14.99 -6.76 -14.94
N PRO A 349 15.10 -6.28 -16.19
CA PRO A 349 14.00 -5.58 -16.85
C PRO A 349 12.81 -6.51 -17.12
N GLY A 350 11.63 -5.90 -17.34
CA GLY A 350 10.40 -6.57 -17.72
C GLY A 350 9.24 -6.38 -16.74
N GLY A 351 9.50 -5.98 -15.50
CA GLY A 351 8.44 -5.69 -14.53
C GLY A 351 7.90 -4.27 -14.59
N TRP A 352 6.79 -4.05 -13.89
CA TRP A 352 6.20 -2.75 -13.57
C TRP A 352 6.25 -2.52 -12.05
N GLY A 353 6.41 -1.26 -11.65
CA GLY A 353 6.18 -0.81 -10.28
C GLY A 353 4.88 -0.03 -10.16
N TRP A 354 4.57 0.45 -8.95
CA TRP A 354 3.29 1.09 -8.61
C TRP A 354 3.04 2.46 -9.23
N THR A 355 4.07 3.15 -9.73
CA THR A 355 4.01 4.50 -10.29
C THR A 355 4.79 4.61 -11.60
N ASP A 356 4.46 5.61 -12.41
CA ASP A 356 5.14 5.96 -13.66
C ASP A 356 6.49 6.68 -13.44
N LEU A 357 6.80 7.03 -12.19
CA LEU A 357 7.99 7.76 -11.81
C LEU A 357 9.24 6.87 -11.71
N SER A 358 10.41 7.49 -11.93
CA SER A 358 11.71 6.80 -12.00
C SER A 358 12.14 6.06 -10.72
N GLY A 359 11.56 6.39 -9.56
CA GLY A 359 11.82 5.74 -8.29
C GLY A 359 11.00 4.46 -8.04
N ALA A 360 10.03 4.15 -8.90
CA ALA A 360 9.24 2.92 -8.82
C ALA A 360 10.15 1.70 -8.93
N VAL A 361 9.88 0.66 -8.13
CA VAL A 361 10.59 -0.61 -8.20
C VAL A 361 9.68 -1.65 -8.82
N PRO A 362 10.13 -2.45 -9.81
CA PRO A 362 9.31 -3.52 -10.34
C PRO A 362 8.99 -4.58 -9.28
N ASP A 363 7.72 -4.98 -9.19
CA ASP A 363 7.24 -5.90 -8.16
C ASP A 363 6.18 -6.90 -8.64
N ALA A 364 5.93 -7.92 -7.81
CA ALA A 364 5.00 -9.01 -8.05
C ALA A 364 3.53 -8.70 -7.69
N ASP A 365 3.19 -7.43 -7.45
CA ASP A 365 1.81 -6.97 -7.30
C ASP A 365 1.38 -6.21 -8.56
N ASP A 366 2.15 -5.19 -8.93
CA ASP A 366 1.93 -4.32 -10.08
C ASP A 366 2.19 -5.01 -11.42
N THR A 367 3.24 -5.84 -11.51
CA THR A 367 3.54 -6.56 -12.75
C THR A 367 2.38 -7.49 -13.17
N PRO A 368 1.82 -8.33 -12.28
CA PRO A 368 0.60 -9.08 -12.58
C PRO A 368 -0.60 -8.21 -12.98
N ALA A 369 -0.84 -7.09 -12.28
CA ALA A 369 -1.94 -6.20 -12.60
C ALA A 369 -1.80 -5.60 -14.01
N ALA A 370 -0.60 -5.14 -14.37
CA ALA A 370 -0.29 -4.63 -15.70
C ALA A 370 -0.46 -5.69 -16.80
N ILE A 371 -0.02 -6.94 -16.58
CA ILE A 371 -0.27 -8.03 -17.53
C ILE A 371 -1.76 -8.23 -17.78
N LEU A 372 -2.58 -8.30 -16.72
CA LEU A 372 -4.01 -8.50 -16.84
C LEU A 372 -4.70 -7.32 -17.53
N ALA A 373 -4.29 -6.09 -17.22
CA ALA A 373 -4.76 -4.88 -17.87
C ALA A 373 -4.43 -4.87 -19.38
N LEU A 374 -3.18 -5.13 -19.76
CA LEU A 374 -2.74 -5.15 -21.15
C LEU A 374 -3.47 -6.23 -21.98
N ARG A 375 -3.78 -7.39 -21.39
CA ARG A 375 -4.61 -8.41 -22.05
C ARG A 375 -6.00 -7.89 -22.37
N SER A 376 -6.61 -7.14 -21.45
CA SER A 376 -7.92 -6.52 -21.68
C SER A 376 -7.86 -5.44 -22.76
N LEU A 377 -6.78 -4.67 -22.83
CA LEU A 377 -6.59 -3.60 -23.82
C LEU A 377 -6.29 -4.10 -25.24
N ARG A 378 -5.79 -5.33 -25.38
CA ARG A 378 -5.33 -5.91 -26.66
C ARG A 378 -6.37 -5.83 -27.78
N THR A 379 -7.66 -6.01 -27.47
CA THR A 379 -8.72 -6.06 -28.50
C THR A 379 -9.08 -4.68 -29.06
N CYS A 380 -8.58 -3.60 -28.46
CA CYS A 380 -8.99 -2.23 -28.74
C CYS A 380 -7.96 -1.42 -29.53
N VAL A 381 -6.85 -2.05 -29.93
CA VAL A 381 -5.72 -1.39 -30.58
C VAL A 381 -5.31 -2.07 -31.88
N ASP A 382 -4.56 -1.34 -32.70
CA ASP A 382 -4.00 -1.83 -33.95
C ASP A 382 -3.07 -3.04 -33.77
N ARG A 383 -2.71 -3.69 -34.89
CA ARG A 383 -1.85 -4.87 -34.88
C ARG A 383 -0.44 -4.59 -34.34
N GLN A 384 0.09 -3.39 -34.52
CA GLN A 384 1.43 -3.03 -34.05
C GLN A 384 1.47 -2.97 -32.52
N ARG A 385 0.48 -2.32 -31.91
CA ARG A 385 0.33 -2.26 -30.45
C ARG A 385 -0.02 -3.60 -29.85
N GLN A 386 -0.82 -4.43 -30.53
CA GLN A 386 -1.02 -5.81 -30.12
C GLN A 386 0.31 -6.58 -30.01
N GLN A 387 1.23 -6.41 -30.97
CA GLN A 387 2.56 -7.04 -30.90
C GLN A 387 3.40 -6.48 -29.76
N ALA A 388 3.34 -5.16 -29.51
CA ALA A 388 4.04 -4.53 -28.39
C ALA A 388 3.52 -5.06 -27.04
N ILE A 389 2.19 -5.20 -26.89
CA ILE A 389 1.53 -5.80 -25.73
C ILE A 389 2.06 -7.22 -25.49
N GLU A 390 2.05 -8.09 -26.50
CA GLU A 390 2.51 -9.48 -26.35
C GLU A 390 4.00 -9.53 -25.95
N GLY A 391 4.84 -8.73 -26.61
CA GLY A 391 6.27 -8.65 -26.27
C GLY A 391 6.54 -8.15 -24.85
N ALA A 392 5.73 -7.21 -24.35
CA ALA A 392 5.82 -6.71 -22.99
C ALA A 392 5.35 -7.75 -21.97
N ILE A 393 4.23 -8.44 -22.25
CA ILE A 393 3.70 -9.53 -21.42
C ILE A 393 4.70 -10.69 -21.32
N ASP A 394 5.33 -11.10 -22.42
CA ASP A 394 6.29 -12.21 -22.41
C ASP A 394 7.53 -11.90 -21.55
N GLN A 395 8.03 -10.66 -21.62
CA GLN A 395 9.13 -10.21 -20.76
C GLN A 395 8.74 -10.23 -19.27
N ALA A 396 7.55 -9.75 -18.93
CA ALA A 396 7.06 -9.77 -17.55
C ALA A 396 6.77 -11.18 -17.02
N ARG A 397 6.23 -12.07 -17.86
CA ARG A 397 6.07 -13.48 -17.53
C ARG A 397 7.42 -14.10 -17.16
N GLN A 398 8.44 -13.87 -17.99
CA GLN A 398 9.78 -14.37 -17.73
C GLN A 398 10.37 -13.78 -16.44
N TRP A 399 10.16 -12.49 -16.20
CA TRP A 399 10.56 -11.81 -14.96
C TRP A 399 9.92 -12.45 -13.72
N LEU A 400 8.60 -12.67 -13.74
CA LEU A 400 7.87 -13.33 -12.65
C LEU A 400 8.37 -14.77 -12.43
N ILE A 401 8.60 -15.55 -13.49
CA ILE A 401 9.13 -16.92 -13.38
C ILE A 401 10.48 -16.95 -12.64
N GLN A 402 11.35 -15.97 -12.91
CA GLN A 402 12.66 -15.89 -12.27
C GLN A 402 12.58 -15.44 -10.80
N LEU A 403 11.54 -14.68 -10.46
CA LEU A 403 11.29 -14.15 -9.12
C LEU A 403 10.80 -15.22 -8.13
N GLN A 404 10.18 -16.31 -8.60
CA GLN A 404 9.62 -17.36 -7.74
C GLN A 404 10.64 -17.89 -6.71
N ASN A 405 10.23 -17.88 -5.43
CA ASN A 405 11.04 -18.39 -4.35
C ASN A 405 11.09 -19.93 -4.36
N ARG A 406 12.06 -20.49 -3.60
CA ARG A 406 12.25 -21.95 -3.53
C ARG A 406 11.08 -22.68 -2.85
N ASP A 407 10.36 -22.00 -1.97
CA ASP A 407 9.17 -22.52 -1.28
C ASP A 407 7.94 -22.65 -2.21
N GLY A 408 8.00 -22.00 -3.38
CA GLY A 408 6.97 -22.01 -4.42
C GLY A 408 6.16 -20.73 -4.54
N GLY A 409 6.23 -19.83 -3.56
CA GLY A 409 5.49 -18.58 -3.60
C GLY A 409 6.28 -17.44 -4.25
N TRP A 410 5.62 -16.29 -4.37
CA TRP A 410 6.19 -15.07 -4.91
C TRP A 410 6.42 -14.02 -3.82
N PRO A 411 7.63 -13.44 -3.74
CA PRO A 411 7.89 -12.25 -2.95
C PRO A 411 7.50 -10.98 -3.72
N THR A 412 7.57 -9.82 -3.07
CA THR A 412 7.25 -8.53 -3.69
C THR A 412 8.31 -8.10 -4.70
N PHE A 413 9.55 -7.83 -4.24
CA PHE A 413 10.54 -7.15 -5.09
C PHE A 413 11.67 -8.05 -5.57
N CYS A 414 12.11 -8.99 -4.72
CA CYS A 414 13.27 -9.81 -5.07
C CYS A 414 13.21 -11.20 -4.48
N ARG A 415 13.78 -12.14 -5.23
CA ARG A 415 13.97 -13.51 -4.80
C ARG A 415 14.93 -13.56 -3.62
N GLY A 416 14.53 -14.24 -2.56
CA GLY A 416 15.28 -14.25 -1.30
C GLY A 416 15.17 -15.53 -0.50
N TRP A 417 15.47 -15.42 0.80
CA TRP A 417 15.45 -16.54 1.75
C TRP A 417 14.14 -16.61 2.53
N GLY A 418 13.23 -15.67 2.28
CA GLY A 418 11.90 -15.60 2.85
C GLY A 418 11.84 -15.21 4.31
N LYS A 419 12.77 -14.34 4.76
CA LYS A 419 12.88 -13.94 6.17
C LYS A 419 12.46 -12.50 6.43
N LEU A 420 12.45 -11.66 5.40
CA LEU A 420 12.08 -10.26 5.46
C LEU A 420 10.73 -10.08 4.74
N PRO A 421 9.89 -9.12 5.13
CA PRO A 421 8.57 -8.93 4.52
C PRO A 421 8.58 -8.82 2.99
N PHE A 422 9.69 -8.36 2.41
CA PHE A 422 9.85 -8.03 0.99
C PHE A 422 10.45 -9.16 0.14
N ASP A 423 11.10 -10.13 0.81
CA ASP A 423 11.71 -11.31 0.17
C ASP A 423 10.99 -12.61 0.55
N ARG A 424 10.03 -12.54 1.50
CA ARG A 424 9.10 -13.61 1.84
C ARG A 424 8.01 -13.71 0.79
N SER A 425 7.70 -14.95 0.48
CA SER A 425 6.55 -15.30 -0.31
C SER A 425 5.27 -14.89 0.41
N SER A 426 4.29 -14.38 -0.34
CA SER A 426 2.96 -14.05 0.19
C SER A 426 1.85 -14.70 -0.63
N THR A 427 0.69 -14.89 -0.01
CA THR A 427 -0.44 -15.63 -0.59
C THR A 427 -1.11 -14.84 -1.73
N ASP A 428 -1.37 -13.55 -1.51
CA ASP A 428 -1.87 -12.58 -2.49
C ASP A 428 -0.96 -12.45 -3.71
N LEU A 429 0.33 -12.20 -3.49
CA LEU A 429 1.33 -12.08 -4.57
C LEU A 429 1.48 -13.37 -5.37
N THR A 430 1.42 -14.52 -4.71
CA THR A 430 1.44 -15.83 -5.39
C THR A 430 0.18 -16.02 -6.24
N ALA A 431 -0.99 -15.64 -5.73
CA ALA A 431 -2.25 -15.69 -6.48
C ALA A 431 -2.24 -14.75 -7.69
N HIS A 432 -1.71 -13.53 -7.52
CA HIS A 432 -1.54 -12.55 -8.61
C HIS A 432 -0.62 -13.09 -9.70
N ALA A 433 0.57 -13.59 -9.32
CA ALA A 433 1.52 -14.17 -10.27
C ALA A 433 0.94 -15.37 -11.03
N LEU A 434 0.22 -16.28 -10.36
CA LEU A 434 -0.45 -17.41 -11.03
C LEU A 434 -1.46 -16.95 -12.09
N ARG A 435 -2.32 -15.99 -11.74
CA ARG A 435 -3.34 -15.44 -12.65
C ARG A 435 -2.70 -14.70 -13.83
N ALA A 436 -1.65 -13.93 -13.59
CA ALA A 436 -1.00 -13.16 -14.63
C ALA A 436 -0.16 -14.04 -15.57
N VAL A 437 0.64 -14.96 -15.06
CA VAL A 437 1.46 -15.81 -15.93
C VAL A 437 0.58 -16.81 -16.68
N GLY A 438 -0.40 -17.41 -16.01
CA GLY A 438 -1.25 -18.46 -16.56
C GLY A 438 -0.57 -19.83 -16.55
N ARG A 439 -1.38 -20.91 -16.64
CA ARG A 439 -0.85 -22.30 -16.66
C ARG A 439 0.03 -22.56 -17.89
N ASP A 440 -0.28 -21.92 -19.02
CA ASP A 440 0.47 -21.99 -20.28
C ASP A 440 1.88 -21.37 -20.18
N GLY A 441 2.03 -20.34 -19.34
CA GLY A 441 3.31 -19.66 -19.14
C GLY A 441 4.20 -20.29 -18.06
N LEU A 442 3.69 -21.22 -17.26
CA LEU A 442 4.44 -21.85 -16.15
C LEU A 442 4.72 -23.32 -16.41
N SER A 443 5.90 -23.79 -16.00
CA SER A 443 6.15 -25.24 -15.92
C SER A 443 5.22 -25.89 -14.90
N GLU A 444 4.83 -27.15 -15.12
CA GLU A 444 4.02 -27.93 -14.17
C GLU A 444 4.65 -27.95 -12.77
N GLN A 445 5.99 -28.01 -12.69
CA GLN A 445 6.71 -27.96 -11.42
C GLN A 445 6.55 -26.61 -10.70
N ALA A 446 6.57 -25.50 -11.43
CA ALA A 446 6.40 -24.16 -10.86
C ALA A 446 4.98 -23.99 -10.31
N VAL A 447 3.97 -24.42 -11.07
CA VAL A 447 2.55 -24.42 -10.63
C VAL A 447 2.37 -25.28 -9.39
N ALA A 448 2.83 -26.54 -9.43
CA ALA A 448 2.68 -27.45 -8.30
C ALA A 448 3.41 -26.98 -7.02
N LYS A 449 4.49 -26.20 -7.15
CA LYS A 449 5.14 -25.55 -6.00
C LYS A 449 4.31 -24.41 -5.45
N ALA A 450 3.72 -23.58 -6.31
CA ALA A 450 2.87 -22.47 -5.93
C ALA A 450 1.58 -22.92 -5.23
N GLU A 451 0.88 -23.92 -5.80
CA GLU A 451 -0.31 -24.49 -5.20
C GLU A 451 0.00 -25.13 -3.83
N ARG A 452 1.14 -25.82 -3.72
CA ARG A 452 1.61 -26.36 -2.43
C ARG A 452 1.96 -25.25 -1.43
N PHE A 453 2.51 -24.14 -1.89
CA PHE A 453 2.77 -22.98 -1.03
C PHE A 453 1.46 -22.40 -0.48
N LEU A 454 0.48 -22.16 -1.34
CA LEU A 454 -0.83 -21.64 -0.95
C LEU A 454 -1.56 -22.61 -0.01
N ALA A 455 -1.58 -23.91 -0.31
CA ALA A 455 -2.19 -24.93 0.55
C ALA A 455 -1.57 -25.00 1.95
N ARG A 456 -0.24 -24.86 2.06
CA ARG A 456 0.45 -24.82 3.36
C ARG A 456 0.30 -23.50 4.12
N SER A 457 -0.06 -22.43 3.42
CA SER A 457 -0.20 -21.09 4.00
C SER A 457 -1.63 -20.78 4.44
N MET A 458 -2.58 -21.69 4.15
CA MET A 458 -3.95 -21.60 4.61
C MET A 458 -3.99 -21.69 6.14
N GLN A 459 -4.67 -20.73 6.77
CA GLN A 459 -4.84 -20.66 8.22
C GLN A 459 -5.89 -21.68 8.70
N ASP A 460 -5.91 -21.91 10.01
CA ASP A 460 -7.01 -22.63 10.66
C ASP A 460 -8.33 -21.92 10.34
N GLY A 461 -9.29 -22.64 9.75
CA GLY A 461 -10.56 -22.09 9.31
C GLY A 461 -10.64 -21.70 7.83
N GLY A 462 -9.58 -21.92 7.03
CA GLY A 462 -9.66 -21.86 5.57
C GLY A 462 -9.32 -20.50 4.94
N SER A 463 -8.75 -19.56 5.70
CA SER A 463 -8.39 -18.23 5.21
C SER A 463 -6.93 -18.12 4.77
N TRP A 464 -6.60 -17.07 4.03
CA TRP A 464 -5.24 -16.67 3.70
C TRP A 464 -4.96 -15.23 4.10
N LEU A 465 -3.73 -14.96 4.53
CA LEU A 465 -3.29 -13.62 4.93
C LEU A 465 -2.52 -12.93 3.80
N PRO A 466 -2.89 -11.69 3.45
CA PRO A 466 -2.16 -10.87 2.48
C PRO A 466 -0.94 -10.20 3.15
N LEU A 467 -0.08 -9.60 2.34
CA LEU A 467 1.13 -8.90 2.80
C LEU A 467 0.94 -7.38 2.87
N TRP A 468 0.33 -6.79 1.83
CA TRP A 468 0.24 -5.33 1.65
C TRP A 468 -1.10 -4.75 2.06
N PHE A 469 -1.98 -5.58 2.62
CA PHE A 469 -3.32 -5.18 3.02
C PHE A 469 -3.61 -5.61 4.46
N GLY A 470 -4.23 -4.73 5.22
CA GLY A 470 -4.53 -4.91 6.64
C GLY A 470 -5.95 -4.51 6.98
N ASN A 471 -6.35 -4.76 8.21
CA ASN A 471 -7.55 -4.21 8.80
C ASN A 471 -7.20 -3.65 10.19
N GLN A 472 -7.26 -2.33 10.35
CA GLN A 472 -6.84 -1.65 11.59
C GLN A 472 -7.78 -1.91 12.79
N ASP A 473 -8.97 -2.45 12.52
CA ASP A 473 -9.95 -2.83 13.54
C ASP A 473 -9.77 -4.31 13.96
N ASN A 474 -8.92 -5.07 13.25
CA ASN A 474 -8.46 -6.38 13.66
C ASN A 474 -7.27 -6.25 14.63
N ALA A 475 -7.31 -6.98 15.75
CA ALA A 475 -6.26 -6.90 16.78
C ALA A 475 -4.84 -7.25 16.29
N GLY A 476 -4.72 -8.03 15.20
CA GLY A 476 -3.44 -8.37 14.57
C GLY A 476 -3.01 -7.43 13.43
N ASP A 477 -3.81 -6.41 13.12
CA ASP A 477 -3.74 -5.62 11.89
C ASP A 477 -3.91 -6.47 10.60
N GLU A 478 -4.44 -7.70 10.72
CA GLU A 478 -4.51 -8.69 9.64
C GLU A 478 -5.79 -8.57 8.82
N ASN A 479 -5.70 -8.81 7.50
CA ASN A 479 -6.85 -8.82 6.59
C ASN A 479 -7.10 -10.16 5.88
N PRO A 480 -7.58 -11.18 6.60
CA PRO A 480 -7.89 -12.48 6.02
C PRO A 480 -9.01 -12.44 4.97
N VAL A 481 -9.91 -11.46 5.00
CA VAL A 481 -10.92 -11.26 3.95
C VAL A 481 -10.24 -10.96 2.62
N TYR A 482 -9.37 -9.95 2.59
CA TYR A 482 -8.66 -9.54 1.39
C TYR A 482 -7.76 -10.67 0.86
N GLY A 483 -6.94 -11.28 1.72
CA GLY A 483 -6.04 -12.37 1.31
C GLY A 483 -6.79 -13.57 0.74
N THR A 484 -7.87 -13.99 1.40
CA THR A 484 -8.71 -15.10 0.92
C THR A 484 -9.37 -14.77 -0.40
N ALA A 485 -9.89 -13.55 -0.57
CA ALA A 485 -10.49 -13.11 -1.83
C ALA A 485 -9.50 -13.21 -3.01
N LYS A 486 -8.25 -12.75 -2.83
CA LYS A 486 -7.23 -12.82 -3.90
C LYS A 486 -6.85 -14.26 -4.25
N VAL A 487 -6.74 -15.15 -3.26
CA VAL A 487 -6.49 -16.58 -3.52
C VAL A 487 -7.67 -17.24 -4.24
N LEU A 488 -8.92 -16.92 -3.87
CA LEU A 488 -10.10 -17.44 -4.55
C LEU A 488 -10.22 -16.97 -6.01
N LEU A 489 -9.73 -15.77 -6.35
CA LEU A 489 -9.62 -15.37 -7.76
C LEU A 489 -8.64 -16.25 -8.55
N ALA A 490 -7.57 -16.75 -7.93
CA ALA A 490 -6.70 -17.75 -8.55
C ALA A 490 -7.41 -19.12 -8.64
N CYS A 491 -8.22 -19.48 -7.64
CA CYS A 491 -9.06 -20.68 -7.72
C CYS A 491 -10.04 -20.64 -8.90
N ALA A 492 -10.70 -19.48 -9.11
CA ALA A 492 -11.59 -19.26 -10.25
C ALA A 492 -10.85 -19.33 -11.60
N ALA A 493 -9.56 -18.99 -11.63
CA ALA A 493 -8.68 -19.16 -12.79
C ALA A 493 -8.16 -20.60 -12.98
N GLY A 494 -8.66 -21.56 -12.20
CA GLY A 494 -8.32 -22.99 -12.34
C GLY A 494 -7.04 -23.40 -11.64
N PHE A 495 -6.60 -22.67 -10.60
CA PHE A 495 -5.52 -23.09 -9.70
C PHE A 495 -6.09 -23.66 -8.40
N LEU A 496 -5.26 -24.39 -7.64
CA LEU A 496 -5.64 -25.07 -6.39
C LEU A 496 -6.72 -26.15 -6.59
N ASP A 497 -6.84 -27.02 -5.58
CA ASP A 497 -7.87 -28.05 -5.58
C ASP A 497 -9.22 -27.54 -5.07
N GLU A 498 -10.25 -28.36 -5.30
CA GLU A 498 -11.62 -28.08 -4.87
C GLU A 498 -11.72 -27.87 -3.35
N SER A 499 -10.96 -28.63 -2.56
CA SER A 499 -11.01 -28.57 -1.09
C SER A 499 -10.56 -27.21 -0.57
N ALA A 500 -9.44 -26.69 -1.07
CA ALA A 500 -8.95 -25.36 -0.70
C ALA A 500 -9.95 -24.27 -1.12
N ARG A 501 -10.48 -24.36 -2.35
CA ARG A 501 -11.50 -23.42 -2.86
C ARG A 501 -12.76 -23.39 -1.98
N LEU A 502 -13.28 -24.55 -1.58
CA LEU A 502 -14.46 -24.65 -0.71
C LEU A 502 -14.19 -24.08 0.69
N GLN A 503 -13.02 -24.36 1.26
CA GLN A 503 -12.62 -23.81 2.57
C GLN A 503 -12.55 -22.28 2.54
N GLY A 504 -11.94 -21.70 1.50
CA GLY A 504 -11.92 -20.25 1.31
C GLY A 504 -13.31 -19.63 1.15
N CYS A 505 -14.19 -20.29 0.39
CA CYS A 505 -15.58 -19.82 0.24
C CYS A 505 -16.34 -19.89 1.58
N HIS A 506 -16.21 -20.98 2.32
CA HIS A 506 -16.82 -21.12 3.65
C HIS A 506 -16.29 -20.07 4.63
N TYR A 507 -14.99 -19.78 4.59
CA TYR A 507 -14.41 -18.72 5.40
C TYR A 507 -15.09 -17.38 5.11
N LEU A 508 -15.14 -16.95 3.84
CA LEU A 508 -15.79 -15.69 3.47
C LEU A 508 -17.27 -15.68 3.87
N ILE A 509 -18.02 -16.73 3.58
CA ILE A 509 -19.44 -16.81 3.97
C ILE A 509 -19.60 -16.73 5.50
N GLY A 510 -18.71 -17.35 6.26
CA GLY A 510 -18.74 -17.38 7.71
C GLY A 510 -18.34 -16.07 8.38
N CYS A 511 -17.64 -15.16 7.69
CA CYS A 511 -17.22 -13.86 8.22
C CYS A 511 -18.00 -12.67 7.64
N GLN A 512 -19.09 -12.91 6.91
CA GLN A 512 -20.00 -11.85 6.47
C GLN A 512 -20.71 -11.21 7.68
N ASN A 513 -20.72 -9.88 7.73
CA ASN A 513 -21.37 -9.12 8.80
C ASN A 513 -22.91 -9.09 8.63
N ASP A 514 -23.62 -8.75 9.71
CA ASP A 514 -25.09 -8.67 9.72
C ASP A 514 -25.66 -7.61 8.74
N ASP A 515 -24.85 -6.61 8.38
CA ASP A 515 -25.21 -5.57 7.40
C ASP A 515 -25.08 -6.05 5.93
N GLY A 516 -24.57 -7.26 5.72
CA GLY A 516 -24.37 -7.91 4.42
C GLY A 516 -22.98 -7.70 3.82
N GLY A 517 -22.15 -6.83 4.40
CA GLY A 517 -20.78 -6.60 3.92
C GLY A 517 -19.74 -7.48 4.60
N TRP A 518 -18.47 -7.17 4.34
CA TRP A 518 -17.29 -7.78 4.97
C TRP A 518 -16.35 -6.74 5.54
N GLY A 519 -15.49 -7.22 6.43
CA GLY A 519 -14.39 -6.43 6.98
C GLY A 519 -14.89 -5.36 7.93
N GLY A 520 -14.12 -4.28 8.01
CA GLY A 520 -14.40 -3.08 8.78
C GLY A 520 -14.49 -3.23 10.31
N GLY A 521 -14.63 -2.07 10.93
CA GLY A 521 -14.82 -1.78 12.34
C GLY A 521 -15.08 -0.27 12.46
N PRO A 522 -15.11 0.34 13.65
CA PRO A 522 -15.52 1.75 13.75
C PRO A 522 -14.64 2.69 12.93
N SER A 523 -13.36 2.35 12.71
CA SER A 523 -12.36 3.22 12.09
C SER A 523 -12.36 4.62 12.73
N ARG A 524 -11.64 5.58 12.14
CA ARG A 524 -11.65 6.99 12.59
C ARG A 524 -12.13 7.93 11.51
N ILE A 525 -13.31 7.67 10.97
CA ILE A 525 -13.91 8.56 9.99
C ILE A 525 -14.68 9.67 10.71
N ASP A 526 -14.16 10.90 10.64
CA ASP A 526 -14.93 12.06 11.04
C ASP A 526 -16.02 12.34 9.98
N ARG A 527 -17.30 12.17 10.36
CA ARG A 527 -18.48 12.47 9.52
C ARG A 527 -18.46 13.90 8.96
N ARG A 528 -17.73 14.84 9.57
CA ARG A 528 -17.63 16.23 9.07
C ARG A 528 -16.72 16.37 7.85
N GLN A 529 -15.77 15.46 7.66
CA GLN A 529 -14.84 15.49 6.53
C GLN A 529 -15.34 14.72 5.30
N THR A 530 -16.25 13.75 5.48
CA THR A 530 -16.80 12.94 4.37
C THR A 530 -17.91 13.64 3.58
N GLY A 531 -18.25 14.90 3.89
CA GLY A 531 -19.34 15.61 3.21
C GLY A 531 -20.73 14.96 3.41
N MET A 532 -20.87 13.99 4.32
CA MET A 532 -22.11 13.29 4.66
C MET A 532 -23.07 14.25 5.40
N GLN A 533 -23.70 15.16 4.67
CA GLN A 533 -24.81 15.96 5.17
C GLN A 533 -26.07 15.09 5.25
N GLY A 534 -26.32 14.50 6.42
CA GLY A 534 -27.56 13.74 6.65
C GLY A 534 -27.96 13.49 8.11
N GLY A 535 -27.10 13.78 9.10
CA GLY A 535 -27.42 13.55 10.51
C GLY A 535 -28.06 14.77 11.17
N LYS A 536 -29.26 14.61 11.75
CA LYS A 536 -29.86 15.61 12.66
C LYS A 536 -28.89 15.90 13.81
N GLN A 537 -28.72 17.19 14.15
CA GLN A 537 -27.95 17.63 15.31
C GLN A 537 -28.51 16.97 16.59
N GLY A 538 -27.70 16.15 17.26
CA GLY A 538 -28.02 15.64 18.61
C GLY A 538 -27.69 14.18 18.88
N GLU A 539 -27.43 13.35 17.87
CA GLU A 539 -27.05 11.95 18.05
C GLU A 539 -25.58 11.72 17.68
N SER A 540 -24.77 11.37 18.69
CA SER A 540 -23.48 10.71 18.49
C SER A 540 -23.73 9.29 17.98
N GLU A 541 -24.03 9.16 16.69
CA GLU A 541 -23.92 7.87 16.01
C GLU A 541 -22.64 7.90 15.19
N GLU A 542 -21.63 7.18 15.67
CA GLU A 542 -20.52 6.69 14.85
C GLU A 542 -21.08 6.01 13.59
N LEU A 543 -20.32 5.91 12.50
CA LEU A 543 -20.69 4.99 11.41
C LEU A 543 -20.83 3.58 12.00
N ARG A 544 -22.06 3.13 12.25
CA ARG A 544 -22.39 1.80 12.76
C ARG A 544 -22.40 0.75 11.64
N THR A 545 -21.69 0.96 10.54
CA THR A 545 -21.46 -0.10 9.56
C THR A 545 -20.24 -0.87 10.02
N ALA A 546 -20.43 -2.16 10.31
CA ALA A 546 -19.31 -3.02 10.66
C ALA A 546 -18.41 -3.22 9.44
N SER A 547 -18.95 -3.13 8.22
CA SER A 547 -18.26 -3.44 6.96
C SER A 547 -17.60 -2.23 6.27
N SER A 548 -16.53 -2.48 5.52
CA SER A 548 -15.92 -1.50 4.60
C SER A 548 -16.34 -1.78 3.14
N VAL A 549 -16.32 -0.76 2.28
CA VAL A 549 -16.68 -0.90 0.86
C VAL A 549 -15.65 -1.77 0.14
N GLU A 550 -14.37 -1.55 0.43
CA GLU A 550 -13.25 -2.24 -0.20
C GLU A 550 -13.22 -3.73 0.09
N GLU A 551 -13.32 -4.11 1.37
CA GLU A 551 -13.29 -5.53 1.78
C GLU A 551 -14.56 -6.25 1.29
N THR A 552 -15.71 -5.58 1.33
CA THR A 552 -16.96 -6.12 0.76
C THR A 552 -16.83 -6.35 -0.74
N ALA A 553 -16.30 -5.37 -1.47
CA ALA A 553 -16.17 -5.46 -2.92
C ALA A 553 -15.23 -6.60 -3.35
N VAL A 554 -14.05 -6.75 -2.72
CA VAL A 554 -13.14 -7.85 -3.08
C VAL A 554 -13.72 -9.22 -2.70
N ALA A 555 -14.47 -9.34 -1.60
CA ALA A 555 -15.15 -10.58 -1.22
C ALA A 555 -16.25 -10.95 -2.22
N VAL A 556 -17.07 -9.98 -2.64
CA VAL A 556 -18.11 -10.17 -3.67
C VAL A 556 -17.49 -10.55 -5.01
N GLU A 557 -16.43 -9.85 -5.45
CA GLU A 557 -15.72 -10.18 -6.69
C GLU A 557 -15.22 -11.64 -6.67
N ALA A 558 -14.60 -12.06 -5.57
CA ALA A 558 -14.04 -13.40 -5.45
C ALA A 558 -15.10 -14.50 -5.42
N LEU A 559 -16.16 -14.31 -4.62
CA LEU A 559 -17.27 -15.27 -4.54
C LEU A 559 -18.03 -15.38 -5.87
N SER A 560 -18.28 -14.25 -6.56
CA SER A 560 -18.89 -14.24 -7.89
C SER A 560 -18.01 -14.93 -8.93
N ALA A 561 -16.68 -14.67 -8.94
CA ALA A 561 -15.76 -15.33 -9.86
C ALA A 561 -15.74 -16.86 -9.67
N VAL A 562 -15.70 -17.34 -8.42
CA VAL A 562 -15.75 -18.77 -8.12
C VAL A 562 -17.11 -19.36 -8.52
N TRP A 563 -18.20 -18.67 -8.21
CA TRP A 563 -19.55 -19.08 -8.61
C TRP A 563 -19.63 -19.28 -10.12
N ASN A 564 -19.23 -18.29 -10.90
CA ASN A 564 -19.23 -18.32 -12.36
C ASN A 564 -18.38 -19.49 -12.90
N ALA A 565 -17.17 -19.69 -12.37
CA ALA A 565 -16.29 -20.79 -12.78
C ALA A 565 -16.89 -22.19 -12.52
N THR A 566 -17.59 -22.38 -11.40
CA THR A 566 -18.21 -23.68 -11.04
C THR A 566 -19.46 -24.02 -11.87
N GLN A 567 -20.25 -23.01 -12.27
CA GLN A 567 -21.40 -23.27 -13.17
C GLN A 567 -20.93 -23.70 -14.56
N VAL A 568 -19.90 -23.05 -15.11
CA VAL A 568 -19.29 -23.40 -16.41
C VAL A 568 -18.73 -24.82 -16.42
N ALA A 569 -18.18 -25.29 -15.30
CA ALA A 569 -17.63 -26.64 -15.17
C ALA A 569 -18.72 -27.75 -15.04
N GLY A 570 -20.00 -27.39 -14.90
CA GLY A 570 -21.12 -28.34 -14.75
C GLY A 570 -21.06 -29.17 -13.46
N THR A 571 -20.37 -28.67 -12.44
CA THR A 571 -20.04 -29.44 -11.24
C THR A 571 -21.16 -29.38 -10.20
N LYS A 572 -21.46 -30.54 -9.56
CA LYS A 572 -22.41 -30.67 -8.42
C LYS A 572 -21.79 -30.31 -7.07
N GLU A 573 -20.68 -29.57 -7.08
CA GLU A 573 -19.74 -29.33 -5.96
C GLU A 573 -20.39 -28.70 -4.72
N PHE A 574 -21.53 -28.06 -4.89
CA PHE A 574 -22.23 -27.30 -3.87
C PHE A 574 -23.57 -27.94 -3.45
N GLU A 575 -23.92 -29.14 -3.92
CA GLU A 575 -25.16 -29.84 -3.50
C GLU A 575 -24.99 -30.60 -2.17
N THR A 576 -23.77 -30.98 -1.81
CA THR A 576 -23.50 -31.85 -0.63
C THR A 576 -22.25 -31.42 0.12
N SER A 577 -22.26 -30.25 0.77
CA SER A 577 -21.22 -29.88 1.73
C SER A 577 -21.57 -30.41 3.14
N PRO A 578 -20.73 -31.24 3.78
CA PRO A 578 -20.93 -31.69 5.17
C PRO A 578 -20.84 -30.57 6.21
N LEU A 579 -20.34 -29.38 5.80
CA LEU A 579 -20.13 -28.22 6.66
C LEU A 579 -21.29 -27.19 6.61
N GLY A 580 -22.36 -27.49 5.88
CA GLY A 580 -23.61 -26.71 5.84
C GLY A 580 -23.64 -25.59 4.80
N GLY A 581 -24.75 -25.46 4.08
CA GLY A 581 -25.10 -24.28 3.26
C GLY A 581 -25.26 -24.50 1.74
N GLY A 582 -24.37 -25.26 1.11
CA GLY A 582 -24.43 -25.56 -0.34
C GLY A 582 -24.49 -24.34 -1.28
N LYS A 583 -24.91 -24.52 -2.55
CA LYS A 583 -25.03 -23.47 -3.61
C LYS A 583 -25.80 -22.25 -3.08
N ASN A 584 -26.78 -22.52 -2.23
CA ASN A 584 -27.67 -21.50 -1.68
C ASN A 584 -26.97 -20.52 -0.73
N ALA A 585 -25.91 -20.94 -0.02
CA ALA A 585 -25.21 -20.07 0.92
C ALA A 585 -24.27 -19.08 0.21
N SER A 586 -23.48 -19.53 -0.77
CA SER A 586 -22.64 -18.65 -1.58
C SER A 586 -23.48 -17.62 -2.33
N GLN A 587 -24.59 -18.05 -2.94
CA GLN A 587 -25.50 -17.14 -3.63
C GLN A 587 -26.10 -16.11 -2.67
N ALA A 588 -26.56 -16.53 -1.49
CA ALA A 588 -27.09 -15.62 -0.48
C ALA A 588 -26.06 -14.61 0.04
N ALA A 589 -24.80 -15.04 0.19
CA ALA A 589 -23.71 -14.16 0.60
C ALA A 589 -23.41 -13.11 -0.49
N ILE A 590 -23.30 -13.53 -1.76
CA ILE A 590 -23.11 -12.61 -2.89
C ILE A 590 -24.25 -11.59 -2.95
N ILE A 591 -25.50 -12.04 -2.83
CA ILE A 591 -26.69 -11.17 -2.84
C ILE A 591 -26.62 -10.10 -1.75
N SER A 592 -26.34 -10.51 -0.51
CA SER A 592 -26.26 -9.58 0.62
C SER A 592 -25.11 -8.59 0.46
N GLY A 593 -23.96 -9.03 -0.05
CA GLY A 593 -22.82 -8.18 -0.37
C GLY A 593 -23.11 -7.17 -1.47
N VAL A 594 -23.77 -7.60 -2.55
CA VAL A 594 -24.21 -6.72 -3.63
C VAL A 594 -25.19 -5.68 -3.08
N ASP A 595 -26.18 -6.07 -2.28
CA ASP A 595 -27.11 -5.10 -1.69
C ASP A 595 -26.39 -4.09 -0.77
N PHE A 596 -25.39 -4.52 0.00
CA PHE A 596 -24.53 -3.62 0.76
C PHE A 596 -23.81 -2.61 -0.16
N LEU A 597 -23.21 -3.06 -1.26
CA LEU A 597 -22.52 -2.18 -2.21
C LEU A 597 -23.49 -1.20 -2.88
N LEU A 598 -24.67 -1.65 -3.30
CA LEU A 598 -25.69 -0.80 -3.90
C LEU A 598 -26.18 0.29 -2.91
N ARG A 599 -26.40 -0.09 -1.64
CA ARG A 599 -26.71 0.88 -0.57
C ARG A 599 -25.56 1.84 -0.34
N SER A 600 -24.33 1.34 -0.32
CA SER A 600 -23.13 2.17 -0.13
C SER A 600 -22.95 3.21 -1.22
N VAL A 601 -23.24 2.88 -2.49
CA VAL A 601 -23.20 3.88 -3.57
C VAL A 601 -24.33 4.88 -3.47
N GLN A 602 -25.54 4.41 -3.15
CA GLN A 602 -26.71 5.27 -2.94
C GLN A 602 -26.49 6.29 -1.80
N ASP A 603 -25.85 5.84 -0.72
CA ASP A 603 -25.55 6.66 0.46
C ASP A 603 -24.19 7.39 0.35
N ARG A 604 -23.52 7.28 -0.80
CA ARG A 604 -22.19 7.86 -1.10
C ARG A 604 -21.07 7.42 -0.15
N HIS A 605 -21.22 6.27 0.49
CA HIS A 605 -20.18 5.68 1.33
C HIS A 605 -18.95 5.26 0.52
N HIS A 606 -19.10 4.98 -0.78
CA HIS A 606 -17.97 4.68 -1.67
C HIS A 606 -17.03 5.87 -1.89
N GLU A 607 -17.40 7.08 -1.49
CA GLU A 607 -16.51 8.26 -1.53
C GLU A 607 -15.57 8.31 -0.32
N ALA A 608 -15.80 7.47 0.69
CA ALA A 608 -15.00 7.41 1.90
C ALA A 608 -14.09 6.16 1.93
N ALA A 609 -12.86 6.31 1.46
CA ALA A 609 -11.87 5.23 1.48
C ALA A 609 -11.42 4.80 2.89
N TRP A 610 -11.32 3.50 3.11
CA TRP A 610 -10.90 2.87 4.36
C TRP A 610 -9.40 2.58 4.35
N PRO A 611 -8.68 2.77 5.48
CA PRO A 611 -7.24 2.48 5.57
C PRO A 611 -7.00 0.97 5.63
N ILE A 612 -7.04 0.33 4.47
CA ILE A 612 -6.75 -1.10 4.28
C ILE A 612 -5.36 -1.35 3.69
N GLY A 613 -4.67 -0.30 3.23
CA GLY A 613 -3.36 -0.42 2.58
C GLY A 613 -2.21 -0.35 3.58
N PHE A 614 -1.18 -1.15 3.34
CA PHE A 614 0.11 -1.02 4.02
C PHE A 614 1.22 -0.54 3.11
N TYR A 615 1.95 0.47 3.57
CA TYR A 615 3.29 0.78 3.10
C TYR A 615 4.32 0.13 4.03
N PHE A 616 5.38 -0.45 3.46
CA PHE A 616 6.37 -1.26 4.18
C PHE A 616 5.76 -2.29 5.17
N ALA A 617 4.58 -2.85 4.85
CA ALA A 617 3.85 -3.92 5.57
C ALA A 617 3.29 -3.54 6.95
N LYS A 618 3.45 -2.28 7.40
CA LYS A 618 3.01 -1.83 8.74
C LYS A 618 2.56 -0.37 8.85
N LEU A 619 2.72 0.44 7.80
CA LEU A 619 2.31 1.84 7.82
C LEU A 619 0.99 1.99 7.04
N TRP A 620 -0.06 2.51 7.68
CA TRP A 620 -1.36 2.59 7.03
C TRP A 620 -1.42 3.64 5.94
N TYR A 621 -2.14 3.34 4.87
CA TYR A 621 -2.67 4.31 3.91
C TYR A 621 -4.07 3.89 3.46
N TYR A 622 -4.83 4.86 2.93
CA TYR A 622 -5.96 4.57 2.04
C TYR A 622 -5.73 5.25 0.69
N GLU A 623 -6.39 4.74 -0.35
CA GLU A 623 -6.34 5.29 -1.70
C GLU A 623 -7.76 5.64 -2.12
N LYS A 624 -7.94 6.85 -2.66
CA LYS A 624 -9.24 7.46 -2.96
C LYS A 624 -10.10 6.62 -3.92
N LEU A 625 -9.51 6.00 -4.93
CA LEU A 625 -10.18 5.25 -5.98
C LEU A 625 -10.47 3.78 -5.61
N TYR A 626 -9.88 3.21 -4.55
CA TYR A 626 -10.11 1.81 -4.16
C TYR A 626 -11.58 1.43 -4.00
N PRO A 627 -12.43 2.15 -3.23
CA PRO A 627 -13.84 1.79 -3.12
C PRO A 627 -14.55 1.76 -4.49
N LEU A 628 -14.26 2.75 -5.34
CA LEU A 628 -14.87 2.92 -6.65
C LEU A 628 -14.45 1.78 -7.60
N ILE A 629 -13.15 1.56 -7.73
CA ILE A 629 -12.56 0.53 -8.60
C ILE A 629 -13.02 -0.87 -8.17
N PHE A 630 -12.93 -1.19 -6.87
CA PHE A 630 -13.30 -2.52 -6.39
C PHE A 630 -14.81 -2.76 -6.51
N THR A 631 -15.65 -1.78 -6.19
CA THR A 631 -17.10 -1.93 -6.34
C THR A 631 -17.48 -2.14 -7.80
N LEU A 632 -16.88 -1.39 -8.73
CA LEU A 632 -17.10 -1.57 -10.17
C LEU A 632 -16.72 -2.99 -10.61
N ALA A 633 -15.54 -3.49 -10.20
CA ALA A 633 -15.10 -4.85 -10.52
C ALA A 633 -16.04 -5.93 -9.93
N ALA A 634 -16.51 -5.75 -8.71
CA ALA A 634 -17.40 -6.68 -8.02
C ALA A 634 -18.77 -6.78 -8.69
N LEU A 635 -19.38 -5.63 -9.00
CA LEU A 635 -20.68 -5.57 -9.69
C LEU A 635 -20.57 -6.08 -11.14
N GLY A 636 -19.48 -5.75 -11.85
CA GLY A 636 -19.22 -6.25 -13.20
C GLY A 636 -19.09 -7.77 -13.23
N GLU A 637 -18.31 -8.35 -12.30
CA GLU A 637 -18.17 -9.81 -12.19
C GLU A 637 -19.50 -10.51 -11.86
N THR A 638 -20.34 -9.88 -11.03
CA THR A 638 -21.66 -10.44 -10.67
C THR A 638 -22.62 -10.51 -11.86
N LEU A 639 -22.46 -9.63 -12.85
CA LEU A 639 -23.26 -9.62 -14.08
C LEU A 639 -22.70 -10.52 -15.19
N ARG A 640 -21.53 -11.15 -15.02
CA ARG A 640 -20.99 -12.08 -16.02
C ARG A 640 -21.87 -13.33 -16.09
N GLU A 641 -22.57 -13.51 -17.21
CA GLU A 641 -23.33 -14.72 -17.52
C GLU A 641 -22.39 -15.87 -17.95
N GLU A 642 -22.90 -17.11 -17.84
CA GLU A 642 -22.25 -18.34 -18.26
C GLU A 642 -21.64 -18.21 -19.67
N GLY A 643 -20.32 -18.43 -19.79
CA GLY A 643 -19.67 -18.62 -21.10
C GLY A 643 -19.22 -17.36 -21.86
N ARG A 644 -19.28 -16.15 -21.28
CA ARG A 644 -18.63 -14.96 -21.87
C ARG A 644 -17.26 -14.71 -21.24
N THR A 645 -16.25 -15.44 -21.70
CA THR A 645 -14.82 -15.12 -21.44
C THR A 645 -14.39 -13.86 -22.14
#